data_AF-A0A958YGE1-F1
#
_entry.id   AF-A0A958YGE1-F1
#
_cell.length_a   1.000
_cell.length_b   1.000
_cell.length_c   1.000
_cell.angle_alpha   90.00
_cell.angle_beta   90.00
_cell.angle_gamma   90.00
#
_symmetry.space_group_name_H-M   'P 1'
#
loop_
_entity.id
_entity.type
_entity.pdbx_description
1 polymer ?
#
loop_
_entity_poly.entity_id
_entity_poly.type
_entity_poly.pdbx_seq_one_letter_code
_entity_poly.pdbx_strand_id
1 'polypeptide(L)'
;MYKQFFMMALLLKGFLVSSQVGINTTSPNALLEITSSNAATPSTTDGILIPKIDAFPAVNPGAAQNGMMVFLTTTVGTSTPGFYYWEQATTSWKGVGSGAKKIDDLTDGKSDATGNSVYLGVGSGQNDATPSTTYNTAIGYNAFFSNTTGASGVAIGHNALLSNTTGNENIGVGVASLYSNTTGERNLSMGWTSMYNNVTGSNNIALGYRTLSSNTASSNLAIGNESLLNNTTGSLNLAIGNNALYSNVIGFNNLAIGLDALRNNLTSANMAIGRAALYGTTTGASNIGIGYFSLYTNTLGNDNIAIGRQSLYSSTTGSSNTAIGSYVMGNNTTGGINTAMGFRALENNTTASNNLAFGAYSASQNTTGENNLAIGNNASYSNTTGFNNLAIGFDALRNNVTSANMGIGRAALYGTTTGTSNIGIGFFSLYANTTGNDNVSIGRETLRNATTASGNTVVGTYGMYDNTSGAGNTVLGLRGLGDNTVGNDNVAIGKDALRYSTEGNNNSAIGTYSMYDNTTGANNTAIGFRALENNTTGGNNVALGVYSAAQNTTGENNIAVGNNALLSNQLGYDNIAFGFNALRNYTGNSTIAIGTSALNNTTTGASNVAIGYLASYFNTIGSYTTAVGQQALYNNLGNDNTAIGYQSLYANTTGVSNVALGNSSLKNSTTGSSNTAVGHYAMYINSTGANNTAIGFRALENNSTASNNVALGTRALRSNSIGERNVAVGFNALDS
;
A
#
# COMPACT_ATOMS: atom_id res chain seq x y z
N MET A 1 127.63 -42.48 -45.70
CA MET A 1 128.53 -43.47 -46.37
C MET A 1 127.82 -43.95 -47.64
N TYR A 2 128.55 -44.37 -48.69
CA TYR A 2 128.04 -44.53 -50.07
C TYR A 2 127.52 -45.94 -50.43
N LYS A 3 126.33 -46.08 -51.06
CA LYS A 3 126.04 -46.69 -52.41
C LYS A 3 124.54 -47.01 -52.65
N GLN A 4 124.19 -47.37 -53.91
CA GLN A 4 122.83 -47.46 -54.50
C GLN A 4 122.59 -48.80 -55.25
N PHE A 5 121.36 -49.08 -55.73
CA PHE A 5 121.03 -49.71 -57.05
C PHE A 5 119.52 -49.47 -57.45
N PHE A 6 119.05 -49.82 -58.69
CA PHE A 6 117.78 -49.38 -59.39
C PHE A 6 116.55 -50.36 -59.26
N MET A 7 115.33 -50.28 -59.88
CA MET A 7 114.62 -49.56 -61.02
C MET A 7 113.04 -49.68 -60.83
N MET A 8 111.99 -49.34 -61.63
CA MET A 8 111.62 -48.70 -62.95
C MET A 8 110.10 -48.21 -62.92
N ALA A 9 109.42 -47.75 -64.01
CA ALA A 9 108.06 -47.11 -63.98
C ALA A 9 107.20 -47.06 -65.30
N LEU A 10 105.89 -46.64 -65.29
CA LEU A 10 105.07 -45.95 -66.37
C LEU A 10 103.65 -45.36 -65.94
N LEU A 11 102.69 -44.91 -66.83
CA LEU A 11 101.80 -43.67 -66.67
C LEU A 11 100.29 -43.57 -67.23
N LEU A 12 99.41 -42.66 -66.67
CA LEU A 12 98.20 -41.84 -67.18
C LEU A 12 96.81 -42.48 -67.62
N LYS A 13 95.59 -41.87 -67.93
CA LYS A 13 94.65 -40.66 -67.63
C LYS A 13 93.29 -40.78 -68.47
N GLY A 14 92.09 -40.07 -68.42
CA GLY A 14 91.22 -39.25 -67.49
C GLY A 14 90.20 -38.16 -68.12
N PHE A 15 88.82 -38.20 -67.98
CA PHE A 15 87.75 -37.14 -68.33
C PHE A 15 86.28 -37.41 -67.78
N LEU A 16 85.27 -36.47 -67.84
CA LEU A 16 83.86 -36.59 -67.25
C LEU A 16 82.68 -35.77 -67.90
N VAL A 17 81.39 -36.15 -67.66
CA VAL A 17 80.07 -35.48 -68.00
C VAL A 17 78.96 -35.82 -66.95
N SER A 18 77.78 -35.15 -66.93
CA SER A 18 76.62 -35.41 -66.02
C SER A 18 75.29 -35.68 -66.74
N SER A 19 74.38 -36.47 -66.15
CA SER A 19 73.14 -36.99 -66.79
C SER A 19 71.95 -37.21 -65.83
N GLN A 20 70.71 -37.03 -66.32
CA GLN A 20 69.49 -37.63 -65.73
C GLN A 20 69.31 -39.06 -66.26
N VAL A 21 68.54 -39.91 -65.54
CA VAL A 21 68.35 -41.33 -65.89
C VAL A 21 66.87 -41.69 -66.00
N GLY A 22 66.43 -42.06 -67.20
CA GLY A 22 65.12 -42.69 -67.42
C GLY A 22 65.29 -44.18 -67.65
N ILE A 23 64.46 -45.00 -67.00
CA ILE A 23 64.39 -46.46 -67.22
C ILE A 23 62.97 -46.78 -67.70
N ASN A 24 62.87 -47.40 -68.88
CA ASN A 24 61.62 -47.57 -69.65
C ASN A 24 60.85 -46.28 -70.02
N THR A 25 61.35 -45.09 -69.67
CA THR A 25 60.89 -43.79 -70.18
C THR A 25 62.05 -43.03 -70.83
N THR A 26 61.80 -42.44 -72.01
CA THR A 26 62.75 -41.64 -72.78
C THR A 26 62.62 -40.14 -72.52
N SER A 27 61.72 -39.72 -71.64
CA SER A 27 61.56 -38.35 -71.17
C SER A 27 61.26 -38.36 -69.68
N PRO A 28 62.26 -38.70 -68.83
CA PRO A 28 62.08 -38.76 -67.40
C PRO A 28 61.82 -37.37 -66.82
N ASN A 29 60.73 -37.24 -66.09
CA ASN A 29 60.27 -36.03 -65.40
C ASN A 29 61.02 -35.79 -64.08
N ALA A 30 61.87 -36.74 -63.68
CA ALA A 30 62.72 -36.71 -62.48
C ALA A 30 64.19 -37.03 -62.82
N LEU A 31 65.09 -36.80 -61.86
CA LEU A 31 66.51 -37.19 -61.98
C LEU A 31 66.70 -38.71 -62.16
N LEU A 32 65.80 -39.50 -61.57
CA LEU A 32 65.58 -40.91 -61.85
C LEU A 32 64.08 -41.16 -61.95
N GLU A 33 63.60 -41.63 -63.11
CA GLU A 33 62.23 -42.12 -63.29
C GLU A 33 62.27 -43.56 -63.85
N ILE A 34 61.42 -44.43 -63.30
CA ILE A 34 61.30 -45.83 -63.70
C ILE A 34 59.82 -46.13 -63.94
N THR A 35 59.45 -46.39 -65.20
CA THR A 35 58.06 -46.70 -65.60
C THR A 35 57.89 -48.19 -65.87
N SER A 36 56.73 -48.76 -65.52
CA SER A 36 56.39 -50.14 -65.88
C SER A 36 56.30 -50.33 -67.40
N SER A 37 56.67 -51.51 -67.90
CA SER A 37 56.53 -51.90 -69.31
C SER A 37 55.10 -51.76 -69.84
N ASN A 38 54.09 -51.94 -68.98
CA ASN A 38 52.70 -51.57 -69.25
C ASN A 38 51.99 -51.21 -67.93
N ALA A 39 51.35 -50.04 -67.88
CA ALA A 39 50.66 -49.56 -66.67
C ALA A 39 49.33 -50.27 -66.38
N ALA A 40 48.68 -50.85 -67.39
CA ALA A 40 47.39 -51.55 -67.23
C ALA A 40 47.56 -53.06 -66.94
N THR A 41 48.64 -53.66 -67.40
CA THR A 41 49.00 -55.06 -67.16
C THR A 41 50.51 -55.19 -66.94
N PRO A 42 51.03 -54.80 -65.76
CA PRO A 42 52.46 -54.81 -65.49
C PRO A 42 53.04 -56.23 -65.53
N SER A 43 54.27 -56.33 -66.04
CA SER A 43 55.07 -57.55 -66.05
C SER A 43 55.41 -58.02 -64.63
N THR A 44 55.65 -59.31 -64.44
CA THR A 44 56.20 -59.86 -63.18
C THR A 44 57.61 -59.36 -62.86
N THR A 45 58.23 -58.60 -63.76
CA THR A 45 59.54 -57.93 -63.61
C THR A 45 59.44 -56.41 -63.56
N ASP A 46 58.24 -55.81 -63.63
CA ASP A 46 58.06 -54.37 -63.53
C ASP A 46 58.17 -53.88 -62.07
N GLY A 47 59.17 -53.05 -61.79
CA GLY A 47 59.40 -52.43 -60.49
C GLY A 47 60.87 -52.09 -60.26
N ILE A 48 61.20 -51.60 -59.06
CA ILE A 48 62.58 -51.36 -58.62
C ILE A 48 63.00 -52.37 -57.57
N LEU A 49 64.03 -53.18 -57.89
CA LEU A 49 64.73 -54.00 -56.90
C LEU A 49 65.74 -53.13 -56.14
N ILE A 50 65.24 -52.43 -55.13
CA ILE A 50 66.06 -51.78 -54.10
C ILE A 50 67.00 -52.84 -53.46
N PRO A 51 68.28 -52.52 -53.15
CA PRO A 51 69.26 -53.51 -52.69
C PRO A 51 68.73 -54.40 -51.56
N LYS A 52 68.69 -55.70 -51.84
CA LYS A 52 68.32 -56.73 -50.87
C LYS A 52 69.52 -57.07 -49.99
N ILE A 53 69.33 -57.09 -48.68
CA ILE A 53 70.40 -57.38 -47.72
C ILE A 53 69.89 -58.39 -46.66
N ASP A 54 70.71 -59.40 -46.37
CA ASP A 54 70.41 -60.40 -45.33
C ASP A 54 70.92 -59.97 -43.94
N ALA A 55 71.57 -58.80 -43.85
CA ALA A 55 71.94 -58.10 -42.63
C ALA A 55 72.22 -56.62 -42.89
N PHE A 56 71.96 -55.76 -41.90
CA PHE A 56 72.44 -54.38 -41.94
C PHE A 56 73.98 -54.33 -41.91
N PRO A 57 74.62 -53.32 -42.53
CA PRO A 57 76.08 -53.19 -42.50
C PRO A 57 76.65 -53.16 -41.08
N ALA A 58 77.70 -53.96 -40.83
CA ALA A 58 78.33 -54.07 -39.51
C ALA A 58 79.03 -52.78 -39.03
N VAL A 59 79.25 -51.83 -39.95
CA VAL A 59 79.59 -50.43 -39.64
C VAL A 59 78.44 -49.58 -40.15
N ASN A 60 77.84 -48.80 -39.24
CA ASN A 60 76.72 -47.92 -39.57
C ASN A 60 77.08 -46.93 -40.71
N PRO A 61 76.17 -46.68 -41.68
CA PRO A 61 76.40 -45.69 -42.71
C PRO A 61 76.61 -44.27 -42.16
N GLY A 62 77.24 -43.40 -42.96
CA GLY A 62 77.50 -42.02 -42.60
C GLY A 62 76.42 -41.05 -43.09
N ALA A 63 76.62 -39.76 -42.81
CA ALA A 63 75.66 -38.71 -43.16
C ALA A 63 75.40 -38.59 -44.68
N ALA A 64 76.38 -38.94 -45.51
CA ALA A 64 76.24 -38.98 -46.97
C ALA A 64 75.32 -40.13 -47.46
N GLN A 65 74.96 -41.07 -46.59
CA GLN A 65 74.02 -42.17 -46.84
C GLN A 65 72.66 -41.95 -46.16
N ASN A 66 72.39 -40.77 -45.60
CA ASN A 66 71.07 -40.47 -45.01
C ASN A 66 69.96 -40.59 -46.07
N GLY A 67 68.92 -41.37 -45.78
CA GLY A 67 67.87 -41.74 -46.73
C GLY A 67 68.19 -42.92 -47.65
N MET A 68 69.38 -43.55 -47.54
CA MET A 68 69.72 -44.76 -48.29
C MET A 68 68.71 -45.88 -47.98
N MET A 69 67.99 -46.36 -49.00
CA MET A 69 67.00 -47.44 -48.85
C MET A 69 67.57 -48.82 -49.18
N VAL A 70 67.09 -49.82 -48.43
CA VAL A 70 67.40 -51.25 -48.59
C VAL A 70 66.13 -52.07 -48.37
N PHE A 71 66.06 -53.28 -48.92
CA PHE A 71 65.06 -54.27 -48.52
C PHE A 71 65.76 -55.34 -47.69
N LEU A 72 65.48 -55.38 -46.38
CA LEU A 72 65.97 -56.44 -45.50
C LEU A 72 65.22 -57.74 -45.87
N THR A 73 65.95 -58.80 -46.24
CA THR A 73 65.36 -60.08 -46.68
C THR A 73 65.11 -61.08 -45.56
N THR A 74 65.74 -60.89 -44.40
CA THR A 74 65.77 -61.80 -43.25
C THR A 74 65.48 -61.03 -41.95
N THR A 75 65.03 -61.70 -40.87
CA THR A 75 64.87 -61.01 -39.58
C THR A 75 66.22 -60.79 -38.93
N VAL A 76 66.57 -59.55 -38.59
CA VAL A 76 67.86 -59.18 -37.99
C VAL A 76 67.63 -58.25 -36.80
N GLY A 77 67.96 -58.73 -35.60
CA GLY A 77 67.56 -58.06 -34.36
C GLY A 77 66.04 -57.97 -34.24
N THR A 78 65.52 -56.77 -33.98
CA THR A 78 64.07 -56.49 -33.96
C THR A 78 63.50 -56.10 -35.34
N SER A 79 64.31 -56.06 -36.39
CA SER A 79 63.89 -55.69 -37.74
C SER A 79 63.45 -56.92 -38.54
N THR A 80 62.17 -57.01 -38.86
CA THR A 80 61.60 -58.03 -39.76
C THR A 80 61.86 -57.70 -41.24
N PRO A 81 61.79 -58.67 -42.16
CA PRO A 81 61.92 -58.41 -43.59
C PRO A 81 60.98 -57.31 -44.10
N GLY A 82 61.48 -56.44 -44.97
CA GLY A 82 60.76 -55.25 -45.43
C GLY A 82 61.70 -54.12 -45.89
N PHE A 83 61.13 -53.01 -46.32
CA PHE A 83 61.90 -51.82 -46.70
C PHE A 83 62.37 -51.03 -45.47
N TYR A 84 63.65 -50.66 -45.46
CA TYR A 84 64.26 -49.78 -44.46
C TYR A 84 65.00 -48.63 -45.14
N TYR A 85 65.16 -47.51 -44.44
CA TYR A 85 66.06 -46.42 -44.81
C TYR A 85 67.02 -46.10 -43.66
N TRP A 86 68.21 -45.60 -44.00
CA TRP A 86 69.17 -45.10 -43.00
C TRP A 86 68.76 -43.70 -42.52
N GLU A 87 68.50 -43.54 -41.22
CA GLU A 87 68.33 -42.24 -40.58
C GLU A 87 69.60 -41.87 -39.81
N GLN A 88 70.36 -40.91 -40.35
CA GLN A 88 71.58 -40.39 -39.72
C GLN A 88 71.28 -39.67 -38.41
N ALA A 89 70.14 -38.98 -38.31
CA ALA A 89 69.80 -38.16 -37.15
C ALA A 89 69.70 -38.97 -35.83
N THR A 90 69.24 -40.22 -35.92
CA THR A 90 69.25 -41.17 -34.78
C THR A 90 70.29 -42.28 -34.95
N THR A 91 71.14 -42.20 -35.97
CA THR A 91 72.11 -43.25 -36.38
C THR A 91 71.50 -44.66 -36.39
N SER A 92 70.36 -44.84 -37.06
CA SER A 92 69.66 -46.13 -37.09
C SER A 92 68.91 -46.39 -38.39
N TRP A 93 68.73 -47.66 -38.75
CA TRP A 93 67.82 -48.08 -39.81
C TRP A 93 66.36 -48.00 -39.34
N LYS A 94 65.50 -47.34 -40.13
CA LYS A 94 64.05 -47.16 -39.87
C LYS A 94 63.23 -47.90 -40.91
N GLY A 95 62.18 -48.60 -40.48
CA GLY A 95 61.27 -49.33 -41.38
C GLY A 95 60.31 -48.38 -42.11
N VAL A 96 60.07 -48.61 -43.40
CA VAL A 96 59.06 -47.86 -44.16
C VAL A 96 57.67 -48.41 -43.81
N GLY A 97 56.77 -47.54 -43.35
CA GLY A 97 55.45 -47.92 -42.86
C GLY A 97 55.36 -48.21 -41.35
N SER A 98 56.39 -47.86 -40.57
CA SER A 98 56.43 -48.05 -39.10
C SER A 98 55.65 -47.00 -38.29
N GLY A 99 54.44 -46.63 -38.75
CA GLY A 99 53.54 -45.78 -37.97
C GLY A 99 52.91 -46.54 -36.79
N ALA A 100 52.46 -45.80 -35.77
CA ALA A 100 51.68 -46.35 -34.66
C ALA A 100 50.38 -47.01 -35.17
N LYS A 101 50.08 -48.21 -34.69
CA LYS A 101 48.90 -49.03 -35.04
C LYS A 101 47.92 -49.16 -33.87
N LYS A 102 48.41 -48.98 -32.64
CA LYS A 102 47.64 -48.85 -31.39
C LYS A 102 48.20 -47.71 -30.54
N ILE A 103 47.49 -47.35 -29.48
CA ILE A 103 47.86 -46.21 -28.61
C ILE A 103 49.22 -46.41 -27.92
N ASP A 104 49.55 -47.65 -27.49
CA ASP A 104 50.82 -47.97 -26.82
C ASP A 104 52.04 -48.00 -27.76
N ASP A 105 51.86 -47.79 -29.07
CA ASP A 105 52.99 -47.65 -30.00
C ASP A 105 53.55 -46.21 -29.99
N LEU A 106 52.90 -45.29 -29.27
CA LEU A 106 53.40 -43.94 -28.99
C LEU A 106 54.25 -43.96 -27.71
N THR A 107 55.36 -43.21 -27.69
CA THR A 107 56.30 -43.19 -26.55
C THR A 107 55.72 -42.66 -25.24
N ASP A 108 54.61 -41.93 -25.32
CA ASP A 108 53.85 -41.35 -24.22
C ASP A 108 52.35 -41.72 -24.29
N GLY A 109 52.00 -42.79 -25.03
CA GLY A 109 50.66 -43.36 -25.08
C GLY A 109 50.52 -44.65 -24.28
N LYS A 110 49.37 -44.86 -23.64
CA LYS A 110 49.04 -46.07 -22.87
C LYS A 110 47.52 -46.36 -22.95
N SER A 111 47.17 -47.64 -23.04
CA SER A 111 45.83 -48.17 -22.76
C SER A 111 45.75 -48.74 -21.33
N ASP A 112 44.53 -48.86 -20.78
CA ASP A 112 44.30 -49.82 -19.69
C ASP A 112 44.49 -51.28 -20.17
N ALA A 113 44.59 -52.21 -19.21
CA ALA A 113 44.80 -53.63 -19.48
C ALA A 113 43.66 -54.36 -20.22
N THR A 114 42.53 -53.67 -20.47
CA THR A 114 41.33 -54.21 -21.14
C THR A 114 41.07 -53.57 -22.51
N GLY A 115 41.80 -52.52 -22.88
CA GLY A 115 41.60 -51.75 -24.12
C GLY A 115 40.59 -50.62 -24.03
N ASN A 116 40.05 -50.30 -22.84
CA ASN A 116 38.87 -49.43 -22.69
C ASN A 116 39.19 -47.97 -22.29
N SER A 117 40.44 -47.67 -21.93
CA SER A 117 40.88 -46.34 -21.51
C SER A 117 41.99 -45.81 -22.40
N VAL A 118 42.05 -44.49 -22.58
CA VAL A 118 43.02 -43.82 -23.46
C VAL A 118 43.84 -42.82 -22.64
N TYR A 119 45.15 -43.05 -22.57
CA TYR A 119 46.09 -42.17 -21.91
C TYR A 119 47.14 -41.65 -22.90
N LEU A 120 47.33 -40.32 -22.92
CA LEU A 120 48.27 -39.61 -23.78
C LEU A 120 49.03 -38.53 -23.00
N GLY A 121 50.35 -38.55 -23.08
CA GLY A 121 51.25 -37.60 -22.42
C GLY A 121 51.96 -38.19 -21.19
N VAL A 122 53.15 -37.67 -20.91
CA VAL A 122 54.01 -38.14 -19.80
C VAL A 122 53.27 -38.10 -18.46
N GLY A 123 53.22 -39.25 -17.77
CA GLY A 123 52.53 -39.42 -16.49
C GLY A 123 51.00 -39.54 -16.58
N SER A 124 50.43 -39.54 -17.79
CA SER A 124 48.98 -39.73 -17.97
C SER A 124 48.56 -41.14 -17.56
N GLY A 125 47.57 -41.26 -16.66
CA GLY A 125 47.10 -42.56 -16.16
C GLY A 125 48.20 -43.41 -15.49
N GLN A 126 49.18 -42.79 -14.83
CA GLN A 126 50.37 -43.46 -14.31
C GLN A 126 50.06 -44.60 -13.31
N ASN A 127 49.24 -44.33 -12.28
CA ASN A 127 48.93 -45.29 -11.22
C ASN A 127 47.78 -46.26 -11.55
N ASP A 128 47.22 -46.18 -12.76
CA ASP A 128 46.16 -47.06 -13.23
C ASP A 128 46.65 -48.52 -13.30
N ALA A 129 46.09 -49.36 -12.42
CA ALA A 129 46.67 -50.64 -12.01
C ALA A 129 45.65 -51.76 -11.69
N THR A 130 44.35 -51.60 -11.94
CA THR A 130 43.33 -52.63 -11.64
C THR A 130 42.47 -53.00 -12.85
N PRO A 131 41.83 -54.19 -12.88
CA PRO A 131 40.83 -54.50 -13.92
C PRO A 131 39.52 -53.70 -13.80
N SER A 132 39.35 -52.88 -12.75
CA SER A 132 38.14 -52.09 -12.49
C SER A 132 38.24 -50.62 -12.93
N THR A 133 39.42 -50.15 -13.30
CA THR A 133 39.74 -48.74 -13.61
C THR A 133 39.57 -48.43 -15.10
N THR A 134 38.40 -48.75 -15.64
CA THR A 134 38.13 -48.71 -17.09
C THR A 134 37.36 -47.45 -17.54
N TYR A 135 37.29 -47.26 -18.86
CA TYR A 135 36.59 -46.15 -19.54
C TYR A 135 37.14 -44.74 -19.23
N ASN A 136 38.39 -44.65 -18.80
CA ASN A 136 39.06 -43.40 -18.49
C ASN A 136 39.68 -42.76 -19.76
N THR A 137 39.69 -41.44 -19.86
CA THR A 137 40.38 -40.69 -20.92
C THR A 137 41.26 -39.62 -20.29
N ALA A 138 42.58 -39.72 -20.38
CA ALA A 138 43.49 -38.71 -19.84
C ALA A 138 44.52 -38.22 -20.87
N ILE A 139 44.55 -36.91 -21.11
CA ILE A 139 45.35 -36.27 -22.17
C ILE A 139 46.07 -35.06 -21.59
N GLY A 140 47.39 -35.17 -21.43
CA GLY A 140 48.27 -34.12 -20.94
C GLY A 140 49.23 -34.58 -19.84
N TYR A 141 50.22 -33.73 -19.54
CA TYR A 141 51.21 -34.00 -18.50
C TYR A 141 50.55 -34.27 -17.14
N ASN A 142 50.82 -35.45 -16.57
CA ASN A 142 50.23 -35.97 -15.32
C ASN A 142 48.69 -35.88 -15.25
N ALA A 143 47.98 -35.99 -16.38
CA ALA A 143 46.53 -36.09 -16.37
C ALA A 143 46.10 -37.41 -15.69
N PHE A 144 45.18 -37.36 -14.72
CA PHE A 144 44.66 -38.54 -14.00
C PHE A 144 45.76 -39.38 -13.27
N PHE A 145 46.90 -38.77 -12.95
CA PHE A 145 48.13 -39.45 -12.49
C PHE A 145 47.94 -40.44 -11.34
N SER A 146 47.19 -40.04 -10.30
CA SER A 146 47.12 -40.79 -9.03
C SER A 146 46.07 -41.89 -8.98
N ASN A 147 45.32 -42.13 -10.07
CA ASN A 147 44.10 -42.93 -10.04
C ASN A 147 44.36 -44.40 -9.70
N THR A 148 43.77 -44.88 -8.60
CA THR A 148 43.93 -46.26 -8.11
C THR A 148 42.71 -47.13 -8.36
N THR A 149 41.50 -46.59 -8.25
CA THR A 149 40.24 -47.34 -8.45
C THR A 149 39.12 -46.56 -9.16
N GLY A 150 39.33 -45.30 -9.57
CA GLY A 150 38.32 -44.49 -10.25
C GLY A 150 38.11 -44.88 -11.72
N ALA A 151 36.85 -44.93 -12.16
CA ALA A 151 36.43 -45.29 -13.52
C ALA A 151 35.60 -44.19 -14.19
N SER A 152 35.48 -44.28 -15.52
CA SER A 152 34.69 -43.37 -16.37
C SER A 152 35.07 -41.87 -16.25
N GLY A 153 36.33 -41.58 -15.94
CA GLY A 153 36.86 -40.22 -15.78
C GLY A 153 37.43 -39.61 -17.07
N VAL A 154 37.36 -38.28 -17.21
CA VAL A 154 37.94 -37.54 -18.35
C VAL A 154 38.84 -36.42 -17.85
N ALA A 155 40.15 -36.50 -18.10
CA ALA A 155 41.17 -35.57 -17.61
C ALA A 155 41.96 -34.95 -18.78
N ILE A 156 41.63 -33.73 -19.22
CA ILE A 156 42.27 -33.10 -20.39
C ILE A 156 42.97 -31.82 -19.97
N GLY A 157 44.30 -31.88 -19.82
CA GLY A 157 45.14 -30.75 -19.44
C GLY A 157 46.24 -31.11 -18.44
N HIS A 158 47.24 -30.22 -18.34
CA HIS A 158 48.36 -30.34 -17.40
C HIS A 158 47.85 -30.42 -15.93
N ASN A 159 48.17 -31.53 -15.25
CA ASN A 159 47.71 -31.87 -13.90
C ASN A 159 46.16 -31.88 -13.73
N ALA A 160 45.39 -32.11 -14.79
CA ALA A 160 43.95 -32.32 -14.67
C ALA A 160 43.67 -33.62 -13.88
N LEU A 161 42.79 -33.58 -12.89
CA LEU A 161 42.47 -34.72 -12.01
C LEU A 161 43.70 -35.37 -11.33
N LEU A 162 44.79 -34.62 -11.09
CA LEU A 162 46.08 -35.16 -10.64
C LEU A 162 45.96 -36.16 -9.48
N SER A 163 45.21 -35.80 -8.45
CA SER A 163 45.16 -36.53 -7.17
C SER A 163 44.03 -37.56 -7.07
N ASN A 164 43.21 -37.74 -8.12
CA ASN A 164 42.07 -38.67 -8.08
C ASN A 164 42.54 -40.05 -7.65
N THR A 165 41.90 -40.67 -6.66
CA THR A 165 42.25 -42.04 -6.22
C THR A 165 41.11 -42.99 -6.50
N THR A 166 39.92 -42.72 -5.97
CA THR A 166 38.75 -43.61 -6.07
C THR A 166 37.51 -42.94 -6.65
N GLY A 167 37.56 -41.64 -6.94
CA GLY A 167 36.42 -40.86 -7.45
C GLY A 167 36.04 -41.24 -8.89
N ASN A 168 34.78 -41.64 -9.10
CA ASN A 168 34.23 -42.07 -10.38
C ASN A 168 33.52 -40.95 -11.15
N GLU A 169 33.37 -41.12 -12.47
CA GLU A 169 32.53 -40.29 -13.36
C GLU A 169 32.91 -38.79 -13.35
N ASN A 170 34.18 -38.47 -13.05
CA ASN A 170 34.67 -37.09 -12.95
C ASN A 170 35.25 -36.58 -14.27
N ILE A 171 34.88 -35.36 -14.67
CA ILE A 171 35.39 -34.67 -15.85
C ILE A 171 36.18 -33.43 -15.40
N GLY A 172 37.49 -33.41 -15.66
CA GLY A 172 38.39 -32.27 -15.42
C GLY A 172 39.08 -31.84 -16.70
N VAL A 173 38.72 -30.67 -17.24
CA VAL A 173 39.29 -30.09 -18.46
C VAL A 173 39.95 -28.75 -18.15
N GLY A 174 41.21 -28.56 -18.56
CA GLY A 174 42.02 -27.38 -18.28
C GLY A 174 43.11 -27.61 -17.23
N VAL A 175 44.03 -26.64 -17.12
CA VAL A 175 45.23 -26.74 -16.27
C VAL A 175 44.83 -26.80 -14.79
N ALA A 176 45.25 -27.87 -14.11
CA ALA A 176 44.93 -28.17 -12.72
C ALA A 176 43.41 -28.15 -12.40
N SER A 177 42.59 -28.52 -13.37
CA SER A 177 41.15 -28.74 -13.17
C SER A 177 40.93 -29.99 -12.29
N LEU A 178 40.13 -29.88 -11.23
CA LEU A 178 39.85 -30.95 -10.25
C LEU A 178 41.10 -31.52 -9.50
N TYR A 179 42.19 -30.73 -9.41
CA TYR A 179 43.54 -31.16 -9.02
C TYR A 179 43.62 -32.05 -7.76
N SER A 180 42.96 -31.68 -6.66
CA SER A 180 43.04 -32.36 -5.35
C SER A 180 41.89 -33.32 -5.06
N ASN A 181 41.06 -33.69 -6.05
CA ASN A 181 40.00 -34.68 -5.84
C ASN A 181 40.59 -36.02 -5.44
N THR A 182 40.01 -36.73 -4.47
CA THR A 182 40.44 -38.09 -4.09
C THR A 182 39.28 -39.06 -4.23
N THR A 183 38.18 -38.83 -3.51
CA THR A 183 37.01 -39.72 -3.47
C THR A 183 35.72 -39.09 -3.98
N GLY A 184 35.71 -37.79 -4.32
CA GLY A 184 34.54 -37.11 -4.88
C GLY A 184 34.14 -37.71 -6.24
N GLU A 185 32.85 -37.81 -6.53
CA GLU A 185 32.29 -38.42 -7.75
C GLU A 185 31.42 -37.46 -8.57
N ARG A 186 31.25 -37.74 -9.87
CA ARG A 186 30.30 -37.04 -10.78
C ARG A 186 30.52 -35.53 -10.86
N ASN A 187 31.75 -35.08 -10.66
CA ASN A 187 32.10 -33.67 -10.75
C ASN A 187 32.49 -33.29 -12.18
N LEU A 188 31.94 -32.19 -12.69
CA LEU A 188 32.35 -31.58 -13.96
C LEU A 188 33.12 -30.29 -13.69
N SER A 189 34.33 -30.16 -14.21
CA SER A 189 35.18 -28.99 -14.04
C SER A 189 35.87 -28.63 -15.35
N MET A 190 35.73 -27.39 -15.79
CA MET A 190 36.26 -26.89 -17.05
C MET A 190 36.84 -25.48 -16.87
N GLY A 191 38.17 -25.37 -16.82
CA GLY A 191 38.86 -24.10 -16.59
C GLY A 191 40.27 -24.25 -16.06
N TRP A 192 40.93 -23.11 -15.83
CA TRP A 192 42.22 -23.06 -15.15
C TRP A 192 41.98 -23.04 -13.63
N THR A 193 42.52 -24.03 -12.92
CA THR A 193 42.35 -24.23 -11.46
C THR A 193 40.89 -24.23 -10.98
N SER A 194 39.96 -24.64 -11.85
CA SER A 194 38.56 -24.87 -11.49
C SER A 194 38.46 -26.11 -10.59
N MET A 195 37.73 -25.96 -9.47
CA MET A 195 37.50 -26.99 -8.47
C MET A 195 38.78 -27.61 -7.86
N TYR A 196 39.83 -26.79 -7.72
CA TYR A 196 41.19 -27.23 -7.39
C TYR A 196 41.30 -28.05 -6.09
N ASN A 197 40.60 -27.69 -5.01
CA ASN A 197 40.72 -28.35 -3.69
C ASN A 197 39.65 -29.42 -3.35
N ASN A 198 38.90 -29.94 -4.33
CA ASN A 198 37.73 -30.79 -4.09
C ASN A 198 38.01 -32.23 -3.63
N VAL A 199 38.54 -32.43 -2.43
CA VAL A 199 38.92 -33.74 -1.89
C VAL A 199 37.78 -34.77 -1.97
N THR A 200 36.62 -34.47 -1.37
CA THR A 200 35.51 -35.43 -1.15
C THR A 200 34.16 -35.00 -1.72
N GLY A 201 34.07 -33.82 -2.34
CA GLY A 201 32.80 -33.27 -2.83
C GLY A 201 32.30 -33.98 -4.08
N SER A 202 30.99 -34.22 -4.20
CA SER A 202 30.40 -34.94 -5.35
C SER A 202 29.27 -34.16 -6.02
N ASN A 203 29.02 -34.46 -7.31
CA ASN A 203 27.98 -33.84 -8.14
C ASN A 203 28.13 -32.32 -8.32
N ASN A 204 29.35 -31.78 -8.24
CA ASN A 204 29.62 -30.36 -8.45
C ASN A 204 29.87 -30.04 -9.95
N ILE A 205 29.58 -28.81 -10.36
CA ILE A 205 29.85 -28.31 -11.71
C ILE A 205 30.59 -26.97 -11.62
N ALA A 206 31.79 -26.86 -12.20
CA ALA A 206 32.67 -25.69 -12.15
C ALA A 206 33.13 -25.28 -13.56
N LEU A 207 32.54 -24.23 -14.14
CA LEU A 207 32.85 -23.78 -15.51
C LEU A 207 33.48 -22.38 -15.51
N GLY A 208 34.78 -22.31 -15.72
CA GLY A 208 35.56 -21.07 -15.91
C GLY A 208 36.77 -20.92 -14.98
N TYR A 209 37.36 -19.72 -14.94
CA TYR A 209 38.61 -19.48 -14.22
C TYR A 209 38.40 -19.48 -12.70
N ARG A 210 39.15 -20.34 -11.97
CA ARG A 210 39.12 -20.47 -10.49
C ARG A 210 37.72 -20.66 -9.88
N THR A 211 36.74 -21.16 -10.63
CA THR A 211 35.41 -21.51 -10.08
C THR A 211 35.52 -22.63 -9.05
N LEU A 212 34.79 -22.54 -7.94
CA LEU A 212 34.79 -23.56 -6.86
C LEU A 212 36.19 -23.94 -6.32
N SER A 213 37.21 -23.06 -6.43
CA SER A 213 38.62 -23.44 -6.21
C SER A 213 38.93 -24.01 -4.82
N SER A 214 38.24 -23.56 -3.78
CA SER A 214 38.38 -24.06 -2.40
C SER A 214 37.37 -25.15 -1.99
N ASN A 215 36.47 -25.55 -2.90
CA ASN A 215 35.31 -26.40 -2.57
C ASN A 215 35.71 -27.75 -1.98
N THR A 216 35.00 -28.21 -0.94
CA THR A 216 35.05 -29.60 -0.44
C THR A 216 33.66 -30.24 -0.29
N ALA A 217 32.60 -29.48 -0.60
CA ALA A 217 31.20 -29.85 -0.45
C ALA A 217 30.59 -30.44 -1.74
N SER A 218 29.35 -30.90 -1.64
CA SER A 218 28.63 -31.54 -2.76
C SER A 218 27.52 -30.67 -3.35
N SER A 219 27.16 -30.98 -4.60
CA SER A 219 26.01 -30.45 -5.32
C SER A 219 26.00 -28.93 -5.54
N ASN A 220 27.16 -28.31 -5.74
CA ASN A 220 27.29 -26.90 -6.11
C ASN A 220 27.49 -26.71 -7.63
N LEU A 221 26.85 -25.69 -8.21
CA LEU A 221 27.00 -25.31 -9.63
C LEU A 221 27.53 -23.88 -9.73
N ALA A 222 28.72 -23.70 -10.30
CA ALA A 222 29.41 -22.43 -10.47
C ALA A 222 29.85 -22.20 -11.93
N ILE A 223 29.41 -21.09 -12.53
CA ILE A 223 29.74 -20.70 -13.92
C ILE A 223 30.23 -19.24 -13.93
N GLY A 224 31.47 -19.00 -14.36
CA GLY A 224 32.03 -17.65 -14.50
C GLY A 224 33.52 -17.57 -14.18
N ASN A 225 33.97 -16.39 -13.75
CA ASN A 225 35.31 -16.18 -13.22
C ASN A 225 35.18 -15.96 -11.70
N GLU A 226 35.91 -16.75 -10.91
CA GLU A 226 35.94 -16.70 -9.43
C GLU A 226 34.55 -16.85 -8.75
N SER A 227 33.61 -17.51 -9.44
CA SER A 227 32.30 -17.89 -8.92
C SER A 227 32.44 -19.00 -7.88
N LEU A 228 31.80 -18.83 -6.71
CA LEU A 228 31.93 -19.71 -5.53
C LEU A 228 33.38 -19.96 -5.05
N LEU A 229 34.32 -19.03 -5.31
CA LEU A 229 35.77 -19.23 -5.13
C LEU A 229 36.15 -19.84 -3.76
N ASN A 230 35.68 -19.22 -2.68
CA ASN A 230 36.12 -19.53 -1.30
C ASN A 230 35.24 -20.58 -0.60
N ASN A 231 34.28 -21.20 -1.31
CA ASN A 231 33.38 -22.18 -0.72
C ASN A 231 34.19 -23.35 -0.17
N THR A 232 33.87 -23.82 1.04
CA THR A 232 34.51 -25.02 1.60
C THR A 232 33.45 -26.08 1.88
N THR A 233 32.56 -25.85 2.84
CA THR A 233 31.54 -26.83 3.29
C THR A 233 30.11 -26.50 2.85
N GLY A 234 29.87 -25.33 2.26
CA GLY A 234 28.56 -24.93 1.74
C GLY A 234 28.10 -25.80 0.57
N SER A 235 26.88 -26.35 0.62
CA SER A 235 26.30 -27.24 -0.40
C SER A 235 25.08 -26.64 -1.08
N LEU A 236 24.66 -27.23 -2.21
CA LEU A 236 23.43 -26.83 -2.93
C LEU A 236 23.40 -25.36 -3.38
N ASN A 237 24.56 -24.75 -3.62
CA ASN A 237 24.66 -23.36 -4.10
C ASN A 237 24.72 -23.30 -5.62
N LEU A 238 24.06 -22.28 -6.20
CA LEU A 238 24.08 -21.97 -7.63
C LEU A 238 24.64 -20.56 -7.84
N ALA A 239 25.80 -20.45 -8.50
CA ALA A 239 26.47 -19.19 -8.83
C ALA A 239 26.72 -19.05 -10.34
N ILE A 240 26.09 -18.10 -11.01
CA ILE A 240 26.28 -17.80 -12.43
C ILE A 240 26.67 -16.32 -12.58
N GLY A 241 27.93 -16.06 -12.91
CA GLY A 241 28.47 -14.71 -13.07
C GLY A 241 29.82 -14.52 -12.38
N ASN A 242 30.60 -13.54 -12.83
CA ASN A 242 31.89 -13.22 -12.22
C ASN A 242 31.69 -12.75 -10.76
N ASN A 243 32.49 -13.32 -9.85
CA ASN A 243 32.43 -13.11 -8.39
C ASN A 243 31.07 -13.44 -7.73
N ALA A 244 30.16 -14.15 -8.41
CA ALA A 244 28.92 -14.61 -7.80
C ALA A 244 29.23 -15.54 -6.62
N LEU A 245 28.71 -15.22 -5.43
CA LEU A 245 28.98 -15.93 -4.17
C LEU A 245 30.49 -16.10 -3.83
N TYR A 246 31.34 -15.15 -4.27
CA TYR A 246 32.80 -15.20 -4.11
C TYR A 246 33.28 -15.54 -2.68
N SER A 247 32.68 -14.94 -1.66
CA SER A 247 33.10 -15.07 -0.25
C SER A 247 32.37 -16.17 0.52
N ASN A 248 31.48 -16.93 -0.11
CA ASN A 248 30.76 -18.01 0.57
C ASN A 248 31.76 -19.04 1.09
N VAL A 249 31.60 -19.49 2.33
CA VAL A 249 32.46 -20.53 2.96
C VAL A 249 31.60 -21.72 3.37
N ILE A 250 30.62 -21.48 4.25
CA ILE A 250 29.74 -22.50 4.86
C ILE A 250 28.27 -22.42 4.40
N GLY A 251 27.88 -21.33 3.72
CA GLY A 251 26.50 -21.06 3.33
C GLY A 251 25.96 -22.08 2.32
N PHE A 252 24.70 -22.47 2.47
CA PHE A 252 24.04 -23.49 1.63
C PHE A 252 22.70 -23.01 1.06
N ASN A 253 22.21 -23.68 0.01
CA ASN A 253 20.97 -23.31 -0.70
C ASN A 253 20.93 -21.86 -1.23
N ASN A 254 22.08 -21.24 -1.54
CA ASN A 254 22.11 -19.87 -2.08
C ASN A 254 22.00 -19.86 -3.61
N LEU A 255 21.27 -18.89 -4.16
CA LEU A 255 21.16 -18.65 -5.61
C LEU A 255 21.72 -17.27 -5.95
N ALA A 256 22.74 -17.20 -6.79
CA ALA A 256 23.37 -15.96 -7.25
C ALA A 256 23.52 -15.95 -8.78
N ILE A 257 22.77 -15.11 -9.48
CA ILE A 257 22.85 -14.93 -10.94
C ILE A 257 23.16 -13.47 -11.25
N GLY A 258 24.40 -13.17 -11.60
CA GLY A 258 24.87 -11.83 -11.96
C GLY A 258 26.31 -11.56 -11.56
N LEU A 259 26.90 -10.52 -12.15
CA LEU A 259 28.18 -9.95 -11.69
C LEU A 259 28.05 -9.47 -10.24
N ASP A 260 28.93 -9.95 -9.36
CA ASP A 260 28.97 -9.64 -7.92
C ASP A 260 27.68 -9.97 -7.12
N ALA A 261 26.79 -10.83 -7.63
CA ALA A 261 25.61 -11.28 -6.89
C ALA A 261 26.01 -12.07 -5.64
N LEU A 262 25.49 -11.71 -4.45
CA LEU A 262 25.84 -12.31 -3.15
C LEU A 262 27.36 -12.35 -2.86
N ARG A 263 28.15 -11.37 -3.35
CA ARG A 263 29.62 -11.41 -3.29
C ARG A 263 30.18 -11.68 -1.88
N ASN A 264 29.60 -11.08 -0.84
CA ASN A 264 30.13 -11.13 0.54
C ASN A 264 29.42 -12.15 1.46
N ASN A 265 28.47 -12.93 0.92
CA ASN A 265 27.59 -13.83 1.67
C ASN A 265 28.35 -14.91 2.44
N LEU A 266 28.06 -15.09 3.73
CA LEU A 266 28.60 -16.17 4.57
C LEU A 266 27.52 -17.17 5.03
N THR A 267 26.24 -16.92 4.70
CA THR A 267 25.04 -17.57 5.25
C THR A 267 24.20 -18.29 4.17
N SER A 268 23.00 -18.76 4.53
CA SER A 268 22.21 -19.71 3.73
C SER A 268 20.89 -19.13 3.23
N ALA A 269 20.32 -19.82 2.22
CA ALA A 269 18.98 -19.57 1.67
C ALA A 269 18.75 -18.16 1.07
N ASN A 270 19.82 -17.43 0.72
CA ASN A 270 19.68 -16.14 0.04
C ASN A 270 19.56 -16.31 -1.49
N MET A 271 18.73 -15.49 -2.12
CA MET A 271 18.51 -15.43 -3.57
C MET A 271 18.85 -14.04 -4.10
N ALA A 272 19.74 -13.98 -5.10
CA ALA A 272 20.18 -12.75 -5.77
C ALA A 272 20.19 -12.94 -7.30
N ILE A 273 19.39 -12.14 -8.01
CA ILE A 273 19.31 -12.17 -9.47
C ILE A 273 19.47 -10.75 -10.01
N GLY A 274 20.62 -10.45 -10.61
CA GLY A 274 21.00 -9.13 -11.10
C GLY A 274 22.40 -8.72 -10.64
N ARG A 275 22.98 -7.72 -11.31
CA ARG A 275 24.31 -7.21 -10.95
C ARG A 275 24.28 -6.61 -9.54
N ALA A 276 25.14 -7.15 -8.67
CA ALA A 276 25.33 -6.75 -7.28
C ALA A 276 24.04 -6.70 -6.44
N ALA A 277 23.09 -7.61 -6.72
CA ALA A 277 22.01 -7.92 -5.79
C ALA A 277 22.60 -8.63 -4.55
N LEU A 278 22.17 -8.22 -3.34
CA LEU A 278 22.65 -8.73 -2.04
C LEU A 278 24.19 -8.68 -1.90
N TYR A 279 24.84 -7.68 -2.49
CA TYR A 279 26.30 -7.54 -2.52
C TYR A 279 26.93 -7.55 -1.12
N GLY A 280 26.36 -6.76 -0.20
CA GLY A 280 26.86 -6.56 1.16
C GLY A 280 26.49 -7.64 2.16
N THR A 281 25.56 -8.55 1.83
CA THR A 281 25.03 -9.54 2.79
C THR A 281 26.17 -10.33 3.40
N THR A 282 26.31 -10.30 4.72
CA THR A 282 27.34 -11.05 5.45
C THR A 282 26.71 -12.16 6.28
N THR A 283 25.76 -11.83 7.17
CA THR A 283 25.07 -12.80 8.02
C THR A 283 23.54 -12.80 7.90
N GLY A 284 22.96 -11.90 7.09
CA GLY A 284 21.53 -11.97 6.75
C GLY A 284 21.20 -13.27 6.00
N ALA A 285 20.04 -13.87 6.26
CA ALA A 285 19.56 -15.12 5.66
C ALA A 285 18.13 -14.99 5.10
N SER A 286 17.72 -15.95 4.26
CA SER A 286 16.38 -16.02 3.65
C SER A 286 15.96 -14.78 2.81
N ASN A 287 16.91 -13.95 2.37
CA ASN A 287 16.62 -12.73 1.62
C ASN A 287 16.49 -13.01 0.12
N ILE A 288 15.55 -12.34 -0.56
CA ILE A 288 15.33 -12.40 -2.01
C ILE A 288 15.58 -11.01 -2.62
N GLY A 289 16.58 -10.86 -3.48
CA GLY A 289 16.83 -9.63 -4.24
C GLY A 289 16.88 -9.89 -5.75
N ILE A 290 16.00 -9.23 -6.50
CA ILE A 290 15.89 -9.40 -7.95
C ILE A 290 15.94 -8.02 -8.61
N GLY A 291 17.08 -7.66 -9.18
CA GLY A 291 17.30 -6.37 -9.85
C GLY A 291 18.72 -5.84 -9.77
N TYR A 292 18.93 -4.63 -10.30
CA TYR A 292 20.19 -3.91 -10.18
C TYR A 292 20.32 -3.28 -8.80
N PHE A 293 21.34 -3.69 -8.03
CA PHE A 293 21.57 -3.22 -6.66
C PHE A 293 20.36 -3.35 -5.69
N SER A 294 19.55 -4.41 -5.80
CA SER A 294 18.55 -4.73 -4.77
C SER A 294 19.23 -5.28 -3.51
N LEU A 295 18.80 -4.82 -2.31
CA LEU A 295 19.43 -5.15 -1.01
C LEU A 295 20.96 -4.96 -0.99
N TYR A 296 21.46 -3.90 -1.64
CA TYR A 296 22.90 -3.73 -1.89
C TYR A 296 23.75 -3.71 -0.62
N THR A 297 23.35 -2.97 0.43
CA THR A 297 24.12 -2.83 1.67
C THR A 297 23.67 -3.74 2.82
N ASN A 298 22.70 -4.64 2.62
CA ASN A 298 22.19 -5.47 3.72
C ASN A 298 23.35 -6.22 4.38
N THR A 299 23.42 -6.26 5.71
CA THR A 299 24.50 -6.98 6.41
C THR A 299 23.94 -8.08 7.29
N LEU A 300 23.00 -7.74 8.18
CA LEU A 300 22.43 -8.63 9.19
C LEU A 300 20.93 -8.92 8.99
N GLY A 301 20.25 -8.19 8.10
CA GLY A 301 18.80 -8.27 7.93
C GLY A 301 18.33 -9.58 7.30
N ASN A 302 17.26 -10.15 7.83
CA ASN A 302 16.69 -11.44 7.40
C ASN A 302 15.33 -11.28 6.70
N ASP A 303 14.95 -12.28 5.91
CA ASP A 303 13.60 -12.45 5.34
C ASP A 303 13.10 -11.26 4.51
N ASN A 304 14.00 -10.45 3.93
CA ASN A 304 13.62 -9.32 3.09
C ASN A 304 13.40 -9.73 1.63
N ILE A 305 12.38 -9.17 0.99
CA ILE A 305 12.08 -9.33 -0.44
C ILE A 305 12.28 -7.97 -1.13
N ALA A 306 13.18 -7.89 -2.11
CA ALA A 306 13.54 -6.67 -2.84
C ALA A 306 13.55 -6.91 -4.36
N ILE A 307 12.43 -6.63 -5.02
CA ILE A 307 12.26 -6.90 -6.47
C ILE A 307 12.18 -5.57 -7.21
N GLY A 308 13.26 -5.19 -7.89
CA GLY A 308 13.38 -3.92 -8.62
C GLY A 308 14.79 -3.34 -8.61
N ARG A 309 15.00 -2.24 -9.33
CA ARG A 309 16.25 -1.48 -9.23
C ARG A 309 16.31 -0.72 -7.91
N GLN A 310 17.37 -0.94 -7.13
CA GLN A 310 17.64 -0.23 -5.88
C GLN A 310 16.47 -0.27 -4.87
N SER A 311 15.71 -1.36 -4.85
CA SER A 311 14.79 -1.67 -3.76
C SER A 311 15.57 -2.13 -2.53
N LEU A 312 15.22 -1.59 -1.35
CA LEU A 312 15.96 -1.80 -0.09
C LEU A 312 17.47 -1.56 -0.22
N TYR A 313 17.89 -0.61 -1.07
CA TYR A 313 19.30 -0.37 -1.42
C TYR A 313 20.19 -0.16 -0.18
N SER A 314 19.72 0.67 0.77
CA SER A 314 20.45 1.10 1.96
C SER A 314 20.19 0.25 3.22
N SER A 315 19.49 -0.89 3.12
CA SER A 315 19.22 -1.75 4.29
C SER A 315 20.52 -2.21 4.92
N THR A 316 20.57 -2.30 6.25
CA THR A 316 21.72 -2.83 7.00
C THR A 316 21.29 -3.93 7.95
N THR A 317 20.22 -3.69 8.72
CA THR A 317 19.68 -4.63 9.71
C THR A 317 18.15 -4.79 9.63
N GLY A 318 17.47 -3.96 8.83
CA GLY A 318 16.03 -4.06 8.61
C GLY A 318 15.65 -5.46 8.12
N SER A 319 14.64 -6.07 8.75
CA SER A 319 14.23 -7.45 8.51
C SER A 319 12.74 -7.57 8.22
N SER A 320 12.37 -8.65 7.51
CA SER A 320 10.98 -8.95 7.12
C SER A 320 10.30 -7.87 6.28
N ASN A 321 11.08 -7.07 5.51
CA ASN A 321 10.53 -6.05 4.63
C ASN A 321 10.23 -6.61 3.23
N THR A 322 9.10 -6.22 2.63
CA THR A 322 8.77 -6.51 1.23
C THR A 322 8.74 -5.22 0.39
N ALA A 323 9.60 -5.12 -0.62
CA ALA A 323 9.81 -3.94 -1.45
C ALA A 323 9.79 -4.30 -2.94
N ILE A 324 8.70 -3.97 -3.65
CA ILE A 324 8.47 -4.38 -5.05
C ILE A 324 8.33 -3.15 -5.97
N GLY A 325 9.40 -2.81 -6.68
CA GLY A 325 9.49 -1.72 -7.65
C GLY A 325 10.82 -0.97 -7.61
N SER A 326 11.02 0.02 -8.49
CA SER A 326 12.25 0.83 -8.48
C SER A 326 12.24 1.83 -7.32
N TYR A 327 13.35 1.88 -6.58
CA TYR A 327 13.57 2.76 -5.42
C TYR A 327 12.60 2.58 -4.24
N VAL A 328 11.91 1.43 -4.16
CA VAL A 328 11.03 1.13 -3.01
C VAL A 328 11.88 0.88 -1.77
N MET A 329 11.61 1.62 -0.69
CA MET A 329 12.44 1.63 0.54
C MET A 329 13.94 1.86 0.28
N GLY A 330 14.29 2.71 -0.69
CA GLY A 330 15.68 2.94 -1.10
C GLY A 330 16.63 3.32 0.04
N ASN A 331 16.16 4.13 1.01
CA ASN A 331 16.94 4.64 2.13
C ASN A 331 16.71 3.93 3.47
N ASN A 332 15.90 2.86 3.52
CA ASN A 332 15.61 2.13 4.76
C ASN A 332 16.89 1.46 5.25
N THR A 333 17.33 1.74 6.46
CA THR A 333 18.54 1.16 7.08
C THR A 333 18.19 0.08 8.11
N THR A 334 17.29 0.39 9.05
CA THR A 334 16.97 -0.48 10.19
C THR A 334 15.48 -0.78 10.38
N GLY A 335 14.59 -0.13 9.63
CA GLY A 335 13.14 -0.31 9.76
C GLY A 335 12.69 -1.70 9.33
N GLY A 336 11.84 -2.35 10.12
CA GLY A 336 11.39 -3.73 9.91
C GLY A 336 9.89 -3.86 9.59
N ILE A 337 9.49 -5.02 9.07
CA ILE A 337 8.07 -5.38 8.86
C ILE A 337 7.31 -4.36 7.97
N ASN A 338 8.01 -3.66 7.07
CA ASN A 338 7.37 -2.76 6.10
C ASN A 338 6.98 -3.53 4.84
N THR A 339 5.87 -3.17 4.20
CA THR A 339 5.43 -3.73 2.91
C THR A 339 5.14 -2.61 1.93
N ALA A 340 5.87 -2.50 0.84
CA ALA A 340 5.67 -1.46 -0.16
C ALA A 340 5.81 -1.95 -1.60
N MET A 341 5.02 -1.34 -2.49
CA MET A 341 5.00 -1.67 -3.91
C MET A 341 4.64 -0.46 -4.76
N GLY A 342 5.44 -0.18 -5.80
CA GLY A 342 5.24 0.93 -6.72
C GLY A 342 6.55 1.58 -7.15
N PHE A 343 6.48 2.81 -7.66
CA PHE A 343 7.67 3.64 -7.86
C PHE A 343 7.88 4.51 -6.62
N ARG A 344 9.03 4.42 -5.95
CA ARG A 344 9.39 5.29 -4.80
C ARG A 344 8.43 5.22 -3.59
N ALA A 345 7.72 4.12 -3.41
CA ALA A 345 6.96 3.87 -2.19
C ALA A 345 7.91 3.71 -0.99
N LEU A 346 7.66 4.44 0.11
CA LEU A 346 8.55 4.54 1.28
C LEU A 346 10.04 4.87 0.92
N GLU A 347 10.32 5.60 -0.16
CA GLU A 347 11.71 5.83 -0.64
C GLU A 347 12.65 6.36 0.47
N ASN A 348 12.19 7.32 1.27
CA ASN A 348 12.97 7.96 2.34
C ASN A 348 12.79 7.32 3.74
N ASN A 349 12.13 6.16 3.88
CA ASN A 349 12.08 5.48 5.19
C ASN A 349 13.51 5.24 5.66
N THR A 350 13.85 5.52 6.92
CA THR A 350 15.18 5.26 7.48
C THR A 350 15.10 4.18 8.56
N THR A 351 14.22 4.37 9.55
CA THR A 351 14.15 3.50 10.73
C THR A 351 12.73 3.05 11.06
N ALA A 352 11.71 3.53 10.35
CA ALA A 352 10.32 3.26 10.70
C ALA A 352 9.90 1.82 10.38
N SER A 353 9.08 1.25 11.25
CA SER A 353 8.57 -0.12 11.12
C SER A 353 7.05 -0.18 10.91
N ASN A 354 6.57 -1.35 10.47
CA ASN A 354 5.15 -1.69 10.31
C ASN A 354 4.35 -0.80 9.33
N ASN A 355 5.00 -0.16 8.35
CA ASN A 355 4.30 0.66 7.35
C ASN A 355 3.91 -0.15 6.10
N LEU A 356 2.71 0.11 5.55
CA LEU A 356 2.21 -0.55 4.34
C LEU A 356 1.87 0.48 3.25
N ALA A 357 2.62 0.48 2.13
CA ALA A 357 2.60 1.55 1.13
C ALA A 357 2.46 1.04 -0.32
N PHE A 358 1.26 1.15 -0.90
CA PHE A 358 0.97 0.71 -2.28
C PHE A 358 0.68 1.90 -3.20
N GLY A 359 1.42 2.02 -4.31
CA GLY A 359 1.27 3.07 -5.32
C GLY A 359 2.57 3.82 -5.60
N ALA A 360 2.56 4.69 -6.62
CA ALA A 360 3.70 5.56 -6.87
C ALA A 360 3.76 6.67 -5.80
N TYR A 361 4.93 6.87 -5.19
CA TYR A 361 5.21 7.85 -4.14
C TYR A 361 4.34 7.75 -2.87
N SER A 362 3.69 6.62 -2.59
CA SER A 362 2.98 6.42 -1.31
C SER A 362 3.96 6.44 -0.13
N ALA A 363 3.65 7.25 0.89
CA ALA A 363 4.49 7.53 2.04
C ALA A 363 5.96 7.87 1.70
N SER A 364 6.19 8.53 0.55
CA SER A 364 7.53 8.73 -0.04
C SER A 364 8.53 9.46 0.89
N GLN A 365 8.06 10.41 1.69
CA GLN A 365 8.90 11.19 2.62
C GLN A 365 8.94 10.64 4.06
N ASN A 366 8.30 9.50 4.34
CA ASN A 366 8.30 8.94 5.69
C ASN A 366 9.72 8.57 6.09
N THR A 367 10.17 8.93 7.28
CA THR A 367 11.53 8.64 7.79
C THR A 367 11.50 7.77 9.04
N THR A 368 10.66 8.15 10.02
CA THR A 368 10.55 7.48 11.33
C THR A 368 9.09 7.24 11.77
N GLY A 369 8.10 7.59 10.96
CA GLY A 369 6.68 7.42 11.28
C GLY A 369 6.23 5.97 11.14
N GLU A 370 5.71 5.36 12.20
CA GLU A 370 5.36 3.93 12.24
C GLU A 370 3.87 3.64 12.05
N ASN A 371 3.54 2.39 11.70
CA ASN A 371 2.17 1.87 11.60
C ASN A 371 1.26 2.66 10.63
N ASN A 372 1.83 3.28 9.59
CA ASN A 372 1.06 4.02 8.59
C ASN A 372 0.63 3.11 7.42
N LEU A 373 -0.61 3.29 6.97
CA LEU A 373 -1.20 2.62 5.82
C LEU A 373 -1.45 3.64 4.71
N ALA A 374 -0.77 3.50 3.57
CA ALA A 374 -0.81 4.44 2.44
C ALA A 374 -1.08 3.72 1.10
N ILE A 375 -2.32 3.73 0.62
CA ILE A 375 -2.73 3.10 -0.65
C ILE A 375 -3.20 4.19 -1.63
N GLY A 376 -2.43 4.44 -2.67
CA GLY A 376 -2.73 5.40 -3.73
C GLY A 376 -1.51 6.20 -4.18
N ASN A 377 -1.60 6.84 -5.36
CA ASN A 377 -0.53 7.74 -5.79
C ASN A 377 -0.46 8.96 -4.86
N ASN A 378 0.74 9.22 -4.32
CA ASN A 378 1.04 10.26 -3.34
C ASN A 378 0.20 10.18 -2.03
N ALA A 379 -0.37 9.00 -1.70
CA ALA A 379 -1.05 8.80 -0.43
C ALA A 379 -0.05 8.98 0.73
N SER A 380 -0.36 9.83 1.70
CA SER A 380 0.54 10.20 2.81
C SER A 380 1.93 10.72 2.36
N TYR A 381 2.02 11.36 1.18
CA TYR A 381 3.29 11.70 0.52
C TYR A 381 4.31 12.42 1.42
N SER A 382 3.86 13.46 2.13
CA SER A 382 4.73 14.37 2.89
C SER A 382 4.98 13.92 4.33
N ASN A 383 4.35 12.85 4.81
CA ASN A 383 4.52 12.38 6.18
C ASN A 383 6.00 12.06 6.44
N THR A 384 6.55 12.52 7.56
CA THR A 384 7.96 12.32 7.93
C THR A 384 8.10 11.52 9.22
N THR A 385 7.36 11.90 10.26
CA THR A 385 7.42 11.33 11.62
C THR A 385 6.05 10.92 12.17
N GLY A 386 4.96 11.24 11.49
CA GLY A 386 3.59 10.92 11.91
C GLY A 386 3.31 9.42 11.87
N PHE A 387 2.55 8.93 12.84
CA PHE A 387 2.28 7.51 13.06
C PHE A 387 0.77 7.20 13.10
N ASN A 388 0.40 5.92 12.92
CA ASN A 388 -0.98 5.44 12.92
C ASN A 388 -1.91 6.13 11.90
N ASN A 389 -1.39 6.66 10.78
CA ASN A 389 -2.23 7.30 9.76
C ASN A 389 -2.78 6.30 8.74
N LEU A 390 -4.02 6.52 8.30
CA LEU A 390 -4.70 5.73 7.28
C LEU A 390 -5.03 6.59 6.05
N ALA A 391 -4.25 6.46 4.98
CA ALA A 391 -4.43 7.15 3.71
C ALA A 391 -4.82 6.16 2.60
N ILE A 392 -6.07 6.20 2.11
CA ILE A 392 -6.53 5.39 0.98
C ILE A 392 -7.13 6.30 -0.10
N GLY A 393 -6.38 6.58 -1.16
CA GLY A 393 -6.83 7.37 -2.30
C GLY A 393 -5.71 8.16 -2.97
N PHE A 394 -5.97 8.65 -4.18
CA PHE A 394 -5.11 9.60 -4.86
C PHE A 394 -5.01 10.90 -4.03
N ASP A 395 -3.79 11.32 -3.67
CA ASP A 395 -3.50 12.45 -2.79
C ASP A 395 -4.22 12.43 -1.42
N ALA A 396 -4.64 11.26 -0.91
CA ALA A 396 -5.17 11.16 0.45
C ALA A 396 -4.08 11.50 1.48
N LEU A 397 -4.36 12.38 2.45
CA LEU A 397 -3.40 12.86 3.45
C LEU A 397 -2.07 13.40 2.86
N ARG A 398 -2.09 13.98 1.65
CA ARG A 398 -0.87 14.33 0.90
C ARG A 398 0.14 15.16 1.71
N ASN A 399 -0.31 16.17 2.47
CA ASN A 399 0.54 17.11 3.20
C ASN A 399 0.78 16.74 4.67
N ASN A 400 0.15 15.67 5.17
CA ASN A 400 0.10 15.30 6.58
C ASN A 400 1.49 14.96 7.15
N VAL A 401 1.95 15.66 8.19
CA VAL A 401 3.18 15.32 8.94
C VAL A 401 2.92 14.81 10.37
N THR A 402 1.66 14.75 10.79
CA THR A 402 1.20 14.37 12.13
C THR A 402 0.55 12.98 12.19
N SER A 403 0.02 12.60 13.35
CA SER A 403 -0.42 11.24 13.66
C SER A 403 -1.95 11.08 13.75
N ALA A 404 -2.40 9.83 13.66
CA ALA A 404 -3.77 9.38 13.90
C ALA A 404 -4.85 9.99 12.97
N ASN A 405 -4.49 10.46 11.78
CA ASN A 405 -5.47 10.94 10.79
C ASN A 405 -5.87 9.81 9.81
N MET A 406 -7.15 9.79 9.40
CA MET A 406 -7.75 8.79 8.51
C MET A 406 -8.40 9.46 7.29
N GLY A 407 -7.69 9.51 6.16
CA GLY A 407 -8.16 10.00 4.87
C GLY A 407 -8.51 8.87 3.91
N ILE A 408 -9.79 8.66 3.62
CA ILE A 408 -10.27 7.65 2.65
C ILE A 408 -11.06 8.35 1.53
N GLY A 409 -10.51 8.36 0.32
CA GLY A 409 -11.06 9.03 -0.86
C GLY A 409 -10.03 9.92 -1.56
N ARG A 410 -10.33 10.34 -2.79
CA ARG A 410 -9.45 11.28 -3.52
C ARG A 410 -9.38 12.61 -2.78
N ALA A 411 -8.15 13.04 -2.47
CA ALA A 411 -7.84 14.28 -1.75
C ALA A 411 -8.58 14.42 -0.39
N ALA A 412 -8.92 13.31 0.27
CA ALA A 412 -9.40 13.34 1.64
C ALA A 412 -8.27 13.78 2.58
N LEU A 413 -8.54 14.75 3.47
CA LEU A 413 -7.55 15.35 4.38
C LEU A 413 -6.27 15.87 3.70
N TYR A 414 -6.38 16.29 2.43
CA TYR A 414 -5.26 16.68 1.56
C TYR A 414 -4.29 17.69 2.19
N GLY A 415 -4.85 18.80 2.71
CA GLY A 415 -4.10 19.94 3.22
C GLY A 415 -3.50 19.75 4.61
N THR A 416 -3.91 18.71 5.34
CA THR A 416 -3.59 18.51 6.77
C THR A 416 -2.10 18.66 6.98
N THR A 417 -1.68 19.49 7.94
CA THR A 417 -0.26 19.67 8.26
C THR A 417 -0.01 19.29 9.71
N THR A 418 -0.59 20.02 10.67
CA THR A 418 -0.41 19.76 12.10
C THR A 418 -1.66 19.24 12.82
N GLY A 419 -2.82 19.17 12.14
CA GLY A 419 -4.04 18.61 12.71
C GLY A 419 -3.90 17.12 13.06
N THR A 420 -4.60 16.63 14.09
CA THR A 420 -4.57 15.23 14.57
C THR A 420 -5.96 14.65 14.78
N SER A 421 -6.06 13.32 14.83
CA SER A 421 -7.30 12.58 15.14
C SER A 421 -8.47 12.77 14.14
N ASN A 422 -8.22 13.32 12.95
CA ASN A 422 -9.28 13.62 11.99
C ASN A 422 -9.65 12.40 11.14
N ILE A 423 -10.95 12.19 10.91
CA ILE A 423 -11.50 11.16 10.03
C ILE A 423 -12.17 11.83 8.82
N GLY A 424 -11.51 11.83 7.66
CA GLY A 424 -12.05 12.34 6.40
C GLY A 424 -12.34 11.20 5.44
N ILE A 425 -13.62 10.83 5.27
CA ILE A 425 -14.04 9.74 4.38
C ILE A 425 -14.91 10.32 3.26
N GLY A 426 -14.34 10.51 2.07
CA GLY A 426 -15.04 10.99 0.88
C GLY A 426 -14.16 11.76 -0.10
N PHE A 427 -14.67 11.99 -1.30
CA PHE A 427 -14.03 12.88 -2.28
C PHE A 427 -13.95 14.31 -1.71
N PHE A 428 -12.74 14.83 -1.54
CA PHE A 428 -12.44 16.16 -0.99
C PHE A 428 -13.07 16.42 0.41
N SER A 429 -13.24 15.38 1.23
CA SER A 429 -13.60 15.54 2.66
C SER A 429 -12.43 16.11 3.46
N LEU A 430 -12.67 17.12 4.31
CA LEU A 430 -11.65 17.84 5.09
C LEU A 430 -10.47 18.33 4.22
N TYR A 431 -10.73 18.75 2.98
CA TYR A 431 -9.70 19.03 1.97
C TYR A 431 -8.68 20.09 2.41
N ALA A 432 -9.16 21.23 2.94
CA ALA A 432 -8.31 22.37 3.30
C ALA A 432 -7.76 22.34 4.73
N ASN A 433 -8.03 21.29 5.52
CA ASN A 433 -7.65 21.27 6.95
C ASN A 433 -6.15 21.53 7.09
N THR A 434 -5.73 22.32 8.07
CA THR A 434 -4.30 22.55 8.35
C THR A 434 -3.95 22.14 9.76
N THR A 435 -4.59 22.77 10.75
CA THR A 435 -4.32 22.58 12.19
C THR A 435 -5.55 22.09 12.97
N GLY A 436 -6.68 21.85 12.31
CA GLY A 436 -7.92 21.41 12.94
C GLY A 436 -7.84 19.96 13.43
N ASN A 437 -8.43 19.68 14.59
CA ASN A 437 -8.33 18.41 15.31
C ASN A 437 -9.68 17.73 15.51
N ASP A 438 -9.66 16.40 15.69
CA ASP A 438 -10.79 15.60 16.17
C ASP A 438 -12.09 15.74 15.32
N ASN A 439 -11.97 16.13 14.05
CA ASN A 439 -13.12 16.24 13.15
C ASN A 439 -13.47 14.89 12.50
N VAL A 440 -14.75 14.54 12.47
CA VAL A 440 -15.29 13.40 11.73
C VAL A 440 -16.08 13.94 10.54
N SER A 441 -15.71 13.58 9.31
CA SER A 441 -16.23 14.16 8.08
C SER A 441 -16.45 13.08 7.02
N ILE A 442 -17.68 12.58 6.94
CA ILE A 442 -18.06 11.42 6.12
C ILE A 442 -19.01 11.87 5.01
N GLY A 443 -18.52 11.86 3.77
CA GLY A 443 -19.27 12.21 2.59
C GLY A 443 -18.50 13.13 1.63
N ARG A 444 -19.11 13.43 0.48
CA ARG A 444 -18.46 14.28 -0.53
C ARG A 444 -18.43 15.75 -0.08
N GLU A 445 -17.23 16.33 -0.11
CA GLU A 445 -16.97 17.76 0.13
C GLU A 445 -17.61 18.26 1.43
N THR A 446 -17.50 17.45 2.48
CA THR A 446 -17.84 17.79 3.86
C THR A 446 -16.62 18.45 4.52
N LEU A 447 -16.83 19.53 5.27
CA LEU A 447 -15.76 20.36 5.85
C LEU A 447 -14.67 20.76 4.82
N ARG A 448 -15.08 21.12 3.59
CA ARG A 448 -14.16 21.31 2.47
C ARG A 448 -13.15 22.43 2.73
N ASN A 449 -13.63 23.59 3.20
CA ASN A 449 -12.84 24.81 3.40
C ASN A 449 -12.37 24.98 4.87
N ALA A 450 -12.54 23.95 5.70
CA ALA A 450 -12.04 23.90 7.08
C ALA A 450 -10.53 24.06 7.10
N THR A 451 -9.99 24.94 7.93
CA THR A 451 -8.54 25.15 8.08
C THR A 451 -8.09 24.93 9.52
N THR A 452 -8.82 25.46 10.50
CA THR A 452 -8.54 25.31 11.95
C THR A 452 -9.73 24.75 12.74
N ALA A 453 -10.88 24.58 12.09
CA ALA A 453 -12.10 23.99 12.66
C ALA A 453 -11.82 22.66 13.37
N SER A 454 -12.38 22.44 14.55
CA SER A 454 -12.08 21.28 15.39
C SER A 454 -13.31 20.68 16.08
N GLY A 455 -13.29 19.37 16.35
CA GLY A 455 -14.35 18.66 17.07
C GLY A 455 -15.70 18.58 16.34
N ASN A 456 -15.75 18.84 15.03
CA ASN A 456 -17.01 18.79 14.27
C ASN A 456 -17.31 17.35 13.79
N THR A 457 -18.58 16.95 13.85
CA THR A 457 -19.06 15.66 13.30
C THR A 457 -20.02 15.91 12.15
N VAL A 458 -19.64 15.56 10.92
CA VAL A 458 -20.39 15.82 9.69
C VAL A 458 -20.58 14.52 8.90
N VAL A 459 -21.83 14.16 8.62
CA VAL A 459 -22.19 12.99 7.81
C VAL A 459 -23.20 13.39 6.73
N GLY A 460 -22.83 13.30 5.45
CA GLY A 460 -23.73 13.60 4.34
C GLY A 460 -23.05 14.06 3.04
N THR A 461 -23.33 15.28 2.59
CA THR A 461 -22.72 15.89 1.38
C THR A 461 -22.83 17.40 1.46
N TYR A 462 -21.74 18.12 1.17
CA TYR A 462 -21.64 19.58 1.32
C TYR A 462 -22.03 20.10 2.73
N GLY A 463 -21.96 19.25 3.76
CA GLY A 463 -22.15 19.70 5.14
C GLY A 463 -20.94 20.51 5.60
N MET A 464 -21.18 21.68 6.20
CA MET A 464 -20.12 22.62 6.62
C MET A 464 -19.11 22.95 5.50
N TYR A 465 -19.59 23.23 4.29
CA TYR A 465 -18.75 23.41 3.11
C TYR A 465 -17.76 24.58 3.25
N ASP A 466 -18.26 25.74 3.66
CA ASP A 466 -17.50 26.99 3.84
C ASP A 466 -17.00 27.23 5.27
N ASN A 467 -17.11 26.24 6.16
CA ASN A 467 -16.62 26.36 7.53
C ASN A 467 -15.12 26.47 7.56
N THR A 468 -14.58 27.54 8.14
CA THR A 468 -13.14 27.78 8.21
C THR A 468 -12.59 27.40 9.58
N SER A 469 -13.26 27.85 10.66
CA SER A 469 -12.81 27.69 12.04
C SER A 469 -13.89 27.26 13.04
N GLY A 470 -15.17 27.22 12.66
CA GLY A 470 -16.26 26.84 13.57
C GLY A 470 -16.10 25.43 14.13
N ALA A 471 -16.37 25.24 15.42
CA ALA A 471 -16.04 24.05 16.20
C ALA A 471 -17.26 23.43 16.90
N GLY A 472 -17.14 22.15 17.30
CA GLY A 472 -18.17 21.43 18.08
C GLY A 472 -19.49 21.13 17.35
N ASN A 473 -19.62 21.48 16.06
CA ASN A 473 -20.87 21.34 15.33
C ASN A 473 -21.17 19.88 14.92
N THR A 474 -22.44 19.49 14.95
CA THR A 474 -22.92 18.16 14.52
C THR A 474 -23.88 18.28 13.34
N VAL A 475 -23.54 17.70 12.19
CA VAL A 475 -24.35 17.73 10.96
C VAL A 475 -24.67 16.32 10.46
N LEU A 476 -25.94 16.04 10.21
CA LEU A 476 -26.40 14.81 9.58
C LEU A 476 -27.37 15.13 8.43
N GLY A 477 -26.87 15.18 7.20
CA GLY A 477 -27.69 15.42 6.01
C GLY A 477 -26.99 16.15 4.86
N LEU A 478 -27.82 16.59 3.90
CA LEU A 478 -27.37 17.36 2.73
C LEU A 478 -27.31 18.86 3.09
N ARG A 479 -26.14 19.50 2.91
CA ARG A 479 -25.90 20.95 3.06
C ARG A 479 -26.25 21.56 4.43
N GLY A 480 -26.31 20.77 5.50
CA GLY A 480 -26.46 21.32 6.85
C GLY A 480 -25.25 22.17 7.25
N LEU A 481 -25.50 23.34 7.87
CA LEU A 481 -24.47 24.36 8.18
C LEU A 481 -23.57 24.73 7.00
N GLY A 482 -24.07 24.64 5.76
CA GLY A 482 -23.19 24.70 4.57
C GLY A 482 -22.40 26.01 4.42
N ASP A 483 -22.99 27.15 4.80
CA ASP A 483 -22.37 28.48 4.73
C ASP A 483 -21.86 28.98 6.11
N ASN A 484 -21.83 28.09 7.12
CA ASN A 484 -21.22 28.39 8.42
C ASN A 484 -19.74 28.63 8.22
N THR A 485 -19.21 29.76 8.70
CA THR A 485 -17.79 30.09 8.58
C THR A 485 -17.06 29.94 9.91
N VAL A 486 -17.70 30.40 11.00
CA VAL A 486 -17.13 30.49 12.35
C VAL A 486 -18.08 30.06 13.47
N GLY A 487 -19.36 29.80 13.20
CA GLY A 487 -20.35 29.41 14.21
C GLY A 487 -20.06 28.04 14.86
N ASN A 488 -20.41 27.90 16.14
CA ASN A 488 -19.98 26.82 17.03
C ASN A 488 -21.16 26.11 17.72
N ASP A 489 -20.94 24.87 18.11
CA ASP A 489 -21.83 24.07 18.97
C ASP A 489 -23.27 23.93 18.43
N ASN A 490 -23.44 24.02 17.11
CA ASN A 490 -24.73 23.85 16.44
C ASN A 490 -24.99 22.38 16.06
N VAL A 491 -26.26 21.96 16.15
CA VAL A 491 -26.76 20.67 15.65
C VAL A 491 -27.65 20.91 14.43
N ALA A 492 -27.33 20.31 13.29
CA ALA A 492 -28.08 20.42 12.04
C ALA A 492 -28.39 19.03 11.45
N ILE A 493 -29.55 18.48 11.81
CA ILE A 493 -29.99 17.13 11.41
C ILE A 493 -31.15 17.25 10.42
N GLY A 494 -30.90 16.91 9.17
CA GLY A 494 -31.87 17.02 8.08
C GLY A 494 -31.26 17.56 6.79
N LYS A 495 -32.07 17.62 5.72
CA LYS A 495 -31.68 18.35 4.51
C LYS A 495 -31.81 19.85 4.77
N ASP A 496 -30.76 20.60 4.46
CA ASP A 496 -30.71 22.07 4.52
C ASP A 496 -31.08 22.68 5.89
N ALA A 497 -30.84 21.96 7.00
CA ALA A 497 -30.97 22.51 8.35
C ALA A 497 -29.82 23.50 8.63
N LEU A 498 -30.12 24.69 9.17
CA LEU A 498 -29.14 25.78 9.36
C LEU A 498 -28.33 26.11 8.09
N ARG A 499 -28.95 26.02 6.91
CA ARG A 499 -28.28 26.13 5.60
C ARG A 499 -27.42 27.39 5.46
N TYR A 500 -27.95 28.54 5.86
CA TYR A 500 -27.34 29.86 5.70
C TYR A 500 -26.72 30.44 6.98
N SER A 501 -26.60 29.63 8.05
CA SER A 501 -26.06 30.11 9.33
C SER A 501 -24.57 30.34 9.18
N THR A 502 -24.09 31.58 9.35
CA THR A 502 -22.70 31.99 9.15
C THR A 502 -21.92 32.03 10.46
N GLU A 503 -22.53 32.64 11.49
CA GLU A 503 -21.90 32.95 12.78
C GLU A 503 -22.74 32.51 14.00
N GLY A 504 -23.99 32.07 13.80
CA GLY A 504 -24.88 31.63 14.88
C GLY A 504 -24.28 30.48 15.70
N ASN A 505 -24.48 30.50 17.03
CA ASN A 505 -23.93 29.51 17.96
C ASN A 505 -25.03 28.81 18.76
N ASN A 506 -24.76 27.60 19.27
CA ASN A 506 -25.64 26.81 20.15
C ASN A 506 -27.04 26.50 19.58
N ASN A 507 -27.24 26.52 18.26
CA ASN A 507 -28.55 26.25 17.67
C ASN A 507 -28.79 24.76 17.43
N SER A 508 -29.95 24.24 17.81
CA SER A 508 -30.36 22.84 17.60
C SER A 508 -31.49 22.72 16.57
N ALA A 509 -31.14 22.54 15.30
CA ALA A 509 -32.05 22.39 14.18
C ALA A 509 -32.18 20.92 13.73
N ILE A 510 -33.36 20.32 13.97
CA ILE A 510 -33.67 18.91 13.68
C ILE A 510 -34.92 18.83 12.81
N GLY A 511 -34.73 18.72 11.49
CA GLY A 511 -35.78 18.65 10.49
C GLY A 511 -35.31 19.19 9.13
N THR A 512 -35.97 18.77 8.05
CA THR A 512 -35.71 19.39 6.73
C THR A 512 -36.18 20.85 6.75
N TYR A 513 -35.30 21.76 6.31
CA TYR A 513 -35.47 23.22 6.37
C TYR A 513 -35.80 23.78 7.77
N SER A 514 -35.35 23.15 8.87
CA SER A 514 -35.38 23.81 10.19
C SER A 514 -34.28 24.87 10.25
N MET A 515 -34.64 26.09 10.69
CA MET A 515 -33.75 27.26 10.71
C MET A 515 -33.00 27.51 9.39
N TYR A 516 -33.70 27.42 8.27
CA TYR A 516 -33.10 27.47 6.93
C TYR A 516 -32.37 28.80 6.66
N ASP A 517 -33.04 29.93 6.95
CA ASP A 517 -32.54 31.30 6.70
C ASP A 517 -31.82 31.95 7.90
N ASN A 518 -31.50 31.18 8.95
CA ASN A 518 -30.73 31.68 10.09
C ASN A 518 -29.34 32.09 9.64
N THR A 519 -28.88 33.28 10.01
CA THR A 519 -27.54 33.80 9.68
C THR A 519 -26.69 33.94 10.94
N THR A 520 -27.18 34.72 11.91
CA THR A 520 -26.48 35.04 13.17
C THR A 520 -27.28 34.69 14.43
N GLY A 521 -28.56 34.32 14.31
CA GLY A 521 -29.39 33.92 15.45
C GLY A 521 -28.76 32.76 16.23
N ALA A 522 -28.85 32.82 17.56
CA ALA A 522 -28.14 31.94 18.49
C ALA A 522 -29.04 31.37 19.61
N ASN A 523 -28.60 30.26 20.20
CA ASN A 523 -29.28 29.54 21.30
C ASN A 523 -30.71 29.05 20.96
N ASN A 524 -31.07 28.94 19.68
CA ASN A 524 -32.41 28.50 19.28
C ASN A 524 -32.55 26.97 19.22
N THR A 525 -33.73 26.44 19.48
CA THR A 525 -34.05 25.01 19.32
C THR A 525 -35.22 24.84 18.35
N ALA A 526 -34.99 24.26 17.18
CA ALA A 526 -35.98 24.08 16.12
C ALA A 526 -36.12 22.60 15.74
N ILE A 527 -37.19 21.95 16.18
CA ILE A 527 -37.42 20.51 15.97
C ILE A 527 -38.73 20.32 15.19
N GLY A 528 -38.61 19.97 13.91
CA GLY A 528 -39.73 19.75 13.00
C GLY A 528 -39.42 20.21 11.57
N PHE A 529 -40.23 19.75 10.61
CA PHE A 529 -40.20 20.29 9.25
C PHE A 529 -40.55 21.79 9.29
N ARG A 530 -39.62 22.64 8.85
CA ARG A 530 -39.79 24.10 8.79
C ARG A 530 -40.10 24.77 10.13
N ALA A 531 -39.57 24.23 11.23
CA ALA A 531 -39.51 24.95 12.49
C ALA A 531 -38.50 26.11 12.38
N LEU A 532 -38.93 27.34 12.74
CA LEU A 532 -38.14 28.58 12.59
C LEU A 532 -37.52 28.79 11.18
N GLU A 533 -38.22 28.38 10.10
CA GLU A 533 -37.67 28.39 8.71
C GLU A 533 -37.04 29.75 8.34
N ASN A 534 -37.72 30.85 8.61
CA ASN A 534 -37.33 32.20 8.23
C ASN A 534 -36.53 32.97 9.31
N ASN A 535 -36.18 32.36 10.45
CA ASN A 535 -35.50 33.07 11.55
C ASN A 535 -34.12 33.50 11.07
N THR A 536 -33.79 34.80 11.04
CA THR A 536 -32.51 35.30 10.53
C THR A 536 -31.54 35.60 11.66
N THR A 537 -31.96 36.45 12.61
CA THR A 537 -31.15 36.97 13.71
C THR A 537 -31.73 36.71 15.10
N GLY A 538 -33.01 36.31 15.20
CA GLY A 538 -33.69 36.11 16.48
C GLY A 538 -33.01 35.02 17.34
N GLY A 539 -32.83 35.32 18.63
CA GLY A 539 -32.18 34.43 19.60
C GLY A 539 -33.12 33.77 20.62
N ASN A 540 -32.62 32.71 21.25
CA ASN A 540 -33.25 32.00 22.39
C ASN A 540 -34.66 31.44 22.13
N ASN A 541 -35.06 31.21 20.87
CA ASN A 541 -36.40 30.70 20.54
C ASN A 541 -36.45 29.16 20.60
N VAL A 542 -37.56 28.60 21.08
CA VAL A 542 -37.85 27.15 21.08
C VAL A 542 -39.05 26.87 20.20
N ALA A 543 -38.87 26.13 19.10
CA ALA A 543 -39.90 25.77 18.13
C ALA A 543 -39.96 24.26 17.92
N LEU A 544 -40.90 23.58 18.60
CA LEU A 544 -41.13 22.14 18.49
C LEU A 544 -42.44 21.88 17.75
N GLY A 545 -42.34 21.50 16.47
CA GLY A 545 -43.50 21.16 15.63
C GLY A 545 -43.33 21.57 14.18
N VAL A 546 -44.13 20.96 13.30
CA VAL A 546 -44.16 21.30 11.86
C VAL A 546 -44.74 22.71 11.67
N TYR A 547 -43.98 23.56 10.98
CA TYR A 547 -44.23 25.01 10.86
C TYR A 547 -44.34 25.77 12.19
N SER A 548 -43.70 25.30 13.27
CA SER A 548 -43.67 26.04 14.53
C SER A 548 -42.79 27.30 14.41
N ALA A 549 -43.33 28.46 14.76
CA ALA A 549 -42.72 29.79 14.63
C ALA A 549 -42.09 30.08 13.25
N ALA A 550 -42.61 29.50 12.16
CA ALA A 550 -41.91 29.44 10.88
C ALA A 550 -41.62 30.80 10.23
N GLN A 551 -42.44 31.82 10.47
CA GLN A 551 -42.24 33.17 9.93
C GLN A 551 -41.48 34.12 10.85
N ASN A 552 -40.99 33.65 12.01
CA ASN A 552 -40.15 34.49 12.87
C ASN A 552 -38.93 34.95 12.08
N THR A 553 -38.51 36.19 12.23
CA THR A 553 -37.31 36.74 11.54
C THR A 553 -36.30 37.28 12.55
N THR A 554 -36.74 38.12 13.49
CA THR A 554 -35.89 38.74 14.51
C THR A 554 -36.47 38.66 15.93
N GLY A 555 -37.63 38.02 16.13
CA GLY A 555 -38.25 37.87 17.44
C GLY A 555 -37.47 36.92 18.35
N GLU A 556 -37.42 37.23 19.65
CA GLU A 556 -36.57 36.54 20.63
C GLU A 556 -37.35 35.89 21.78
N ASN A 557 -36.72 34.93 22.45
CA ASN A 557 -37.23 34.26 23.66
C ASN A 557 -38.61 33.56 23.49
N ASN A 558 -39.06 33.31 22.26
CA ASN A 558 -40.38 32.73 22.02
C ASN A 558 -40.37 31.21 22.19
N ILE A 559 -41.38 30.65 22.86
CA ILE A 559 -41.64 29.21 22.96
C ILE A 559 -42.86 28.88 22.11
N ALA A 560 -42.73 27.97 21.14
CA ALA A 560 -43.76 27.54 20.23
C ALA A 560 -43.75 26.00 20.09
N VAL A 561 -44.71 25.34 20.73
CA VAL A 561 -44.81 23.87 20.80
C VAL A 561 -46.13 23.43 20.19
N GLY A 562 -46.10 22.98 18.94
CA GLY A 562 -47.28 22.52 18.20
C GLY A 562 -47.16 22.77 16.70
N ASN A 563 -48.02 22.08 15.92
CA ASN A 563 -48.14 22.35 14.49
C ASN A 563 -48.79 23.73 14.28
N ASN A 564 -48.14 24.59 13.48
CA ASN A 564 -48.49 26.01 13.30
C ASN A 564 -48.60 26.83 14.60
N ALA A 565 -47.92 26.44 15.68
CA ALA A 565 -47.82 27.28 16.88
C ALA A 565 -47.00 28.55 16.57
N LEU A 566 -47.50 29.73 16.96
CA LEU A 566 -46.87 31.03 16.74
C LEU A 566 -46.49 31.32 15.27
N LEU A 567 -47.20 30.72 14.31
CA LEU A 567 -46.80 30.62 12.89
C LEU A 567 -46.37 31.95 12.25
N SER A 568 -47.16 33.02 12.48
CA SER A 568 -47.04 34.31 11.76
C SER A 568 -46.30 35.39 12.54
N ASN A 569 -45.70 35.07 13.69
CA ASN A 569 -44.86 36.02 14.41
C ASN A 569 -43.65 36.38 13.53
N GLN A 570 -43.22 37.64 13.51
CA GLN A 570 -42.07 38.11 12.73
C GLN A 570 -41.00 38.78 13.62
N LEU A 571 -41.46 39.65 14.55
CA LEU A 571 -40.63 40.51 15.39
C LEU A 571 -40.96 40.39 16.90
N GLY A 572 -42.06 39.71 17.23
CA GLY A 572 -42.59 39.59 18.59
C GLY A 572 -41.73 38.70 19.48
N TYR A 573 -41.73 38.99 20.78
CA TYR A 573 -40.82 38.41 21.76
C TYR A 573 -41.53 37.99 23.06
N ASP A 574 -40.89 37.15 23.86
CA ASP A 574 -41.38 36.60 25.15
C ASP A 574 -42.74 35.88 25.07
N ASN A 575 -43.11 35.32 23.90
CA ASN A 575 -44.39 34.62 23.73
C ASN A 575 -44.31 33.12 24.04
N ILE A 576 -45.38 32.54 24.57
CA ILE A 576 -45.49 31.10 24.85
C ILE A 576 -46.74 30.55 24.16
N ALA A 577 -46.57 29.82 23.05
CA ALA A 577 -47.62 29.09 22.33
C ALA A 577 -47.46 27.58 22.54
N PHE A 578 -48.44 26.92 23.16
CA PHE A 578 -48.45 25.46 23.34
C PHE A 578 -49.77 24.87 22.84
N GLY A 579 -49.75 24.18 21.71
CA GLY A 579 -50.90 23.54 21.07
C GLY A 579 -50.96 23.74 19.57
N PHE A 580 -51.76 22.92 18.88
CA PHE A 580 -52.07 23.13 17.46
C PHE A 580 -52.71 24.52 17.27
N ASN A 581 -52.18 25.30 16.33
CA ASN A 581 -52.70 26.64 15.98
C ASN A 581 -52.73 27.69 17.12
N ALA A 582 -52.05 27.47 18.25
CA ALA A 582 -51.92 28.46 19.32
C ALA A 582 -51.13 29.69 18.82
N LEU A 583 -51.65 30.91 19.04
CA LEU A 583 -51.07 32.18 18.55
C LEU A 583 -50.72 32.22 17.04
N ARG A 584 -51.43 31.42 16.21
CA ARG A 584 -51.11 31.25 14.77
C ARG A 584 -50.92 32.58 14.02
N ASN A 585 -51.81 33.54 14.22
CA ASN A 585 -51.88 34.79 13.46
C ASN A 585 -51.28 35.99 14.21
N TYR A 586 -50.52 35.73 15.28
CA TYR A 586 -50.07 36.73 16.24
C TYR A 586 -48.73 37.38 15.87
N THR A 587 -48.60 38.68 16.14
CA THR A 587 -47.38 39.48 15.84
C THR A 587 -46.89 40.34 17.02
N GLY A 588 -47.55 40.26 18.19
CA GLY A 588 -47.21 41.02 19.38
C GLY A 588 -46.23 40.30 20.33
N ASN A 589 -46.22 40.74 21.59
CA ASN A 589 -45.25 40.34 22.62
C ASN A 589 -45.89 39.83 23.92
N SER A 590 -45.07 39.15 24.72
CA SER A 590 -45.29 38.80 26.13
C SER A 590 -46.58 38.03 26.41
N THR A 591 -47.06 37.22 25.46
CA THR A 591 -48.38 36.57 25.51
C THR A 591 -48.29 35.05 25.63
N ILE A 592 -49.10 34.47 26.52
CA ILE A 592 -49.18 33.03 26.82
C ILE A 592 -50.48 32.44 26.24
N ALA A 593 -50.38 31.36 25.48
CA ALA A 593 -51.47 30.61 24.87
C ALA A 593 -51.23 29.09 24.99
N ILE A 594 -51.92 28.43 25.92
CA ILE A 594 -51.76 26.99 26.20
C ILE A 594 -53.09 26.28 25.93
N GLY A 595 -53.20 25.66 24.75
CA GLY A 595 -54.38 24.93 24.29
C GLY A 595 -54.55 25.02 22.78
N THR A 596 -55.20 24.01 22.19
CA THR A 596 -55.52 24.02 20.76
C THR A 596 -56.34 25.25 20.40
N SER A 597 -55.82 26.02 19.44
CA SER A 597 -56.36 27.30 18.97
C SER A 597 -56.57 28.37 20.06
N ALA A 598 -55.82 28.35 21.16
CA ALA A 598 -55.78 29.48 22.10
C ALA A 598 -55.21 30.74 21.41
N LEU A 599 -55.87 31.90 21.58
CA LEU A 599 -55.50 33.20 20.95
C LEU A 599 -55.24 33.11 19.43
N ASN A 600 -55.98 32.25 18.71
CA ASN A 600 -55.71 31.95 17.30
C ASN A 600 -55.85 33.14 16.35
N ASN A 601 -56.85 34.01 16.57
CA ASN A 601 -57.12 35.20 15.75
C ASN A 601 -56.69 36.51 16.42
N THR A 602 -55.84 36.43 17.46
CA THR A 602 -55.17 37.60 18.03
C THR A 602 -54.11 38.09 17.06
N THR A 603 -54.11 39.38 16.74
CA THR A 603 -53.09 39.99 15.85
C THR A 603 -52.07 40.78 16.67
N THR A 604 -52.56 41.64 17.57
CA THR A 604 -51.77 42.71 18.22
C THR A 604 -52.01 42.84 19.73
N GLY A 605 -53.09 42.29 20.28
CA GLY A 605 -53.37 42.35 21.72
C GLY A 605 -52.28 41.68 22.57
N ALA A 606 -51.63 42.44 23.46
CA ALA A 606 -50.41 42.04 24.15
C ALA A 606 -50.62 41.67 25.62
N SER A 607 -49.61 41.03 26.23
CA SER A 607 -49.60 40.63 27.65
C SER A 607 -50.83 39.79 28.06
N ASN A 608 -51.31 38.92 27.18
CA ASN A 608 -52.48 38.08 27.42
C ASN A 608 -52.10 36.69 27.96
N VAL A 609 -52.98 36.06 28.71
CA VAL A 609 -52.84 34.68 29.22
C VAL A 609 -54.09 33.87 28.87
N ALA A 610 -54.01 32.95 27.91
CA ALA A 610 -55.11 32.08 27.51
C ALA A 610 -54.75 30.61 27.71
N ILE A 611 -55.46 29.91 28.59
CA ILE A 611 -55.19 28.51 28.94
C ILE A 611 -56.48 27.70 28.78
N GLY A 612 -56.58 26.93 27.69
CA GLY A 612 -57.74 26.09 27.37
C GLY A 612 -58.04 26.00 25.88
N TYR A 613 -58.84 25.01 25.49
CA TYR A 613 -59.35 24.89 24.13
C TYR A 613 -60.20 26.11 23.75
N LEU A 614 -59.81 26.80 22.67
CA LEU A 614 -60.45 28.04 22.20
C LEU A 614 -60.52 29.16 23.26
N ALA A 615 -59.62 29.18 24.24
CA ALA A 615 -59.49 30.33 25.15
C ALA A 615 -59.07 31.58 24.36
N SER A 616 -59.80 32.69 24.53
CA SER A 616 -59.59 33.94 23.80
C SER A 616 -59.49 33.82 22.27
N TYR A 617 -60.20 32.88 21.65
CA TYR A 617 -60.08 32.52 20.23
C TYR A 617 -60.23 33.70 19.25
N PHE A 618 -61.16 34.62 19.52
CA PHE A 618 -61.40 35.84 18.76
C PHE A 618 -60.94 37.12 19.49
N ASN A 619 -59.96 37.04 20.40
CA ASN A 619 -59.39 38.24 21.01
C ASN A 619 -58.45 38.98 20.04
N THR A 620 -58.95 39.84 19.16
CA THR A 620 -58.10 40.41 18.08
C THR A 620 -57.10 41.46 18.59
N ILE A 621 -57.55 42.36 19.46
CA ILE A 621 -56.81 43.56 19.93
C ILE A 621 -56.74 43.73 21.46
N GLY A 622 -57.57 43.02 22.23
CA GLY A 622 -57.65 43.21 23.68
C GLY A 622 -56.37 42.75 24.38
N SER A 623 -55.86 43.58 25.29
CA SER A 623 -54.58 43.38 26.00
C SER A 623 -54.78 43.19 27.50
N TYR A 624 -53.78 42.63 28.19
CA TYR A 624 -53.80 42.36 29.64
C TYR A 624 -54.95 41.44 30.12
N THR A 625 -55.47 40.57 29.24
CA THR A 625 -56.58 39.67 29.56
C THR A 625 -56.08 38.30 30.06
N THR A 626 -56.82 37.71 30.99
CA THR A 626 -56.57 36.35 31.52
C THR A 626 -57.79 35.46 31.27
N ALA A 627 -57.62 34.35 30.56
CA ALA A 627 -58.67 33.46 30.09
C ALA A 627 -58.33 32.00 30.37
N VAL A 628 -58.72 31.46 31.53
CA VAL A 628 -58.36 30.12 32.00
C VAL A 628 -59.59 29.20 32.00
N GLY A 629 -59.72 28.39 30.96
CA GLY A 629 -60.81 27.44 30.76
C GLY A 629 -61.19 27.29 29.29
N GLN A 630 -61.89 26.20 28.95
CA GLN A 630 -62.47 26.05 27.61
C GLN A 630 -63.38 27.24 27.30
N GLN A 631 -63.11 27.91 26.17
CA GLN A 631 -63.89 29.04 25.68
C GLN A 631 -64.07 30.19 26.70
N ALA A 632 -63.16 30.34 27.67
CA ALA A 632 -63.06 31.56 28.46
C ALA A 632 -62.68 32.74 27.54
N LEU A 633 -63.37 33.88 27.67
CA LEU A 633 -63.19 35.07 26.81
C LEU A 633 -63.22 34.78 25.29
N TYR A 634 -64.00 33.78 24.86
CA TYR A 634 -64.00 33.28 23.47
C TYR A 634 -64.09 34.39 22.42
N ASN A 635 -65.00 35.35 22.62
CA ASN A 635 -64.96 36.67 22.00
C ASN A 635 -64.39 37.68 23.01
N ASN A 636 -63.53 38.60 22.54
CA ASN A 636 -63.07 39.75 23.29
C ASN A 636 -62.46 40.83 22.36
N LEU A 637 -62.66 42.12 22.64
CA LEU A 637 -61.85 43.22 22.08
C LEU A 637 -61.42 44.23 23.18
N GLY A 638 -61.88 44.05 24.43
CA GLY A 638 -61.61 44.95 25.55
C GLY A 638 -60.40 44.49 26.39
N ASN A 639 -59.77 45.44 27.08
CA ASN A 639 -58.60 45.18 27.91
C ASN A 639 -58.96 44.74 29.35
N ASP A 640 -57.95 44.24 30.07
CA ASP A 640 -57.97 44.06 31.53
C ASP A 640 -59.02 43.05 32.05
N ASN A 641 -59.57 42.22 31.16
CA ASN A 641 -60.61 41.24 31.48
C ASN A 641 -60.01 39.93 32.03
N THR A 642 -60.52 39.46 33.18
CA THR A 642 -60.17 38.17 33.79
C THR A 642 -61.36 37.22 33.75
N ALA A 643 -61.20 36.05 33.14
CA ALA A 643 -62.21 35.02 32.99
C ALA A 643 -61.60 33.63 33.32
N ILE A 644 -62.15 32.96 34.33
CA ILE A 644 -61.66 31.68 34.83
C ILE A 644 -62.84 30.72 34.98
N GLY A 645 -62.85 29.66 34.17
CA GLY A 645 -63.91 28.64 34.11
C GLY A 645 -64.49 28.45 32.71
N TYR A 646 -65.13 27.30 32.47
CA TYR A 646 -65.81 26.99 31.21
C TYR A 646 -66.78 28.10 30.81
N GLN A 647 -66.61 28.66 29.61
CA GLN A 647 -67.43 29.73 29.04
C GLN A 647 -67.61 30.96 29.96
N SER A 648 -66.66 31.24 30.85
CA SER A 648 -66.58 32.50 31.59
C SER A 648 -66.36 33.67 30.62
N LEU A 649 -67.15 34.74 30.75
CA LEU A 649 -67.09 35.96 29.92
C LEU A 649 -67.08 35.70 28.40
N TYR A 650 -67.77 34.63 27.96
CA TYR A 650 -67.72 34.09 26.59
C TYR A 650 -67.98 35.11 25.47
N ALA A 651 -68.93 36.02 25.67
CA ALA A 651 -69.50 36.86 24.60
C ALA A 651 -68.93 38.29 24.54
N ASN A 652 -67.89 38.62 25.30
CA ASN A 652 -67.43 40.01 25.44
C ASN A 652 -67.07 40.61 24.08
N THR A 653 -67.52 41.85 23.82
CA THR A 653 -67.11 42.60 22.63
C THR A 653 -66.18 43.72 23.02
N THR A 654 -66.63 44.72 23.78
CA THR A 654 -65.82 45.90 24.13
C THR A 654 -65.80 46.21 25.63
N GLY A 655 -66.43 45.39 26.48
CA GLY A 655 -66.35 45.54 27.93
C GLY A 655 -64.92 45.43 28.45
N VAL A 656 -64.52 46.28 29.39
CA VAL A 656 -63.17 46.32 29.99
C VAL A 656 -63.19 46.07 31.49
N SER A 657 -62.06 45.62 32.02
CA SER A 657 -61.83 45.46 33.47
C SER A 657 -62.84 44.55 34.19
N ASN A 658 -63.41 43.57 33.49
CA ASN A 658 -64.37 42.62 34.08
C ASN A 658 -63.66 41.42 34.71
N VAL A 659 -64.20 40.89 35.81
CA VAL A 659 -63.75 39.68 36.49
C VAL A 659 -64.87 38.64 36.48
N ALA A 660 -64.62 37.44 35.96
CA ALA A 660 -65.59 36.36 35.79
C ALA A 660 -64.99 35.01 36.24
N LEU A 661 -65.21 34.63 37.50
CA LEU A 661 -64.70 33.40 38.12
C LEU A 661 -65.83 32.39 38.35
N GLY A 662 -65.93 31.38 37.48
CA GLY A 662 -66.91 30.29 37.57
C GLY A 662 -67.43 29.85 36.18
N ASN A 663 -68.00 28.64 36.11
CA ASN A 663 -68.66 28.17 34.89
C ASN A 663 -69.78 29.14 34.50
N SER A 664 -69.70 29.63 33.25
CA SER A 664 -70.67 30.57 32.67
C SER A 664 -70.90 31.83 33.51
N SER A 665 -69.92 32.24 34.32
CA SER A 665 -69.92 33.55 34.97
C SER A 665 -69.80 34.66 33.92
N LEU A 666 -70.62 35.70 34.02
CA LEU A 666 -70.64 36.86 33.10
C LEU A 666 -70.77 36.50 31.59
N LYS A 667 -71.31 35.31 31.28
CA LYS A 667 -71.19 34.67 29.95
C LYS A 667 -71.69 35.56 28.80
N ASN A 668 -72.88 36.14 28.96
CA ASN A 668 -73.54 36.94 27.93
C ASN A 668 -73.39 38.45 28.21
N SER A 669 -72.18 38.89 28.58
CA SER A 669 -71.83 40.32 28.57
C SER A 669 -71.17 40.71 27.24
N THR A 670 -71.40 41.94 26.78
CA THR A 670 -70.86 42.44 25.50
C THR A 670 -70.10 43.75 25.67
N THR A 671 -70.71 44.75 26.33
CA THR A 671 -70.16 46.11 26.48
C THR A 671 -70.06 46.54 27.95
N GLY A 672 -70.68 45.78 28.86
CA GLY A 672 -70.59 46.01 30.31
C GLY A 672 -69.14 45.97 30.78
N SER A 673 -68.76 46.94 31.63
CA SER A 673 -67.39 47.14 32.10
C SER A 673 -67.31 47.23 33.62
N SER A 674 -66.15 46.91 34.18
CA SER A 674 -65.88 46.91 35.63
C SER A 674 -66.84 46.02 36.45
N ASN A 675 -67.34 44.92 35.87
CA ASN A 675 -68.20 43.97 36.57
C ASN A 675 -67.38 42.86 37.23
N THR A 676 -67.74 42.49 38.46
CA THR A 676 -67.19 41.32 39.17
C THR A 676 -68.26 40.25 39.31
N ALA A 677 -68.03 39.06 38.77
CA ALA A 677 -68.92 37.89 38.82
C ALA A 677 -68.16 36.67 39.33
N VAL A 678 -68.44 36.23 40.56
CA VAL A 678 -67.78 35.09 41.21
C VAL A 678 -68.83 34.04 41.60
N GLY A 679 -68.90 32.96 40.82
CA GLY A 679 -69.84 31.86 41.03
C GLY A 679 -70.37 31.27 39.73
N HIS A 680 -70.82 30.02 39.81
CA HIS A 680 -71.48 29.34 38.69
C HIS A 680 -72.81 30.06 38.33
N TYR A 681 -72.95 30.47 37.07
CA TYR A 681 -74.00 31.38 36.58
C TYR A 681 -74.12 32.73 37.33
N ALA A 682 -73.06 33.21 38.01
CA ALA A 682 -73.05 34.59 38.51
C ALA A 682 -73.08 35.57 37.33
N MET A 683 -74.03 36.52 37.36
CA MET A 683 -74.21 37.56 36.33
C MET A 683 -74.34 37.03 34.89
N TYR A 684 -74.99 35.86 34.71
CA TYR A 684 -75.05 35.10 33.45
C TYR A 684 -75.46 35.93 32.21
N ILE A 685 -76.48 36.78 32.36
CA ILE A 685 -76.93 37.75 31.36
C ILE A 685 -76.64 39.15 31.90
N ASN A 686 -75.65 39.84 31.32
CA ASN A 686 -75.42 41.27 31.57
C ASN A 686 -74.87 41.98 30.33
N SER A 687 -75.76 42.31 29.40
CA SER A 687 -75.38 42.79 28.07
C SER A 687 -74.53 44.07 28.13
N THR A 688 -74.98 45.08 28.88
CA THR A 688 -74.39 46.43 28.91
C THR A 688 -74.19 47.01 30.31
N GLY A 689 -74.65 46.35 31.38
CA GLY A 689 -74.58 46.89 32.74
C GLY A 689 -73.14 46.95 33.26
N ALA A 690 -72.82 47.99 34.03
CA ALA A 690 -71.46 48.28 34.50
C ALA A 690 -71.37 48.40 36.03
N ASN A 691 -70.15 48.26 36.57
CA ASN A 691 -69.84 48.39 38.00
C ASN A 691 -70.63 47.43 38.92
N ASN A 692 -71.13 46.30 38.41
CA ASN A 692 -71.89 45.34 39.21
C ASN A 692 -70.97 44.35 39.92
N THR A 693 -71.32 43.92 41.13
CA THR A 693 -70.63 42.87 41.90
C THR A 693 -71.63 41.75 42.23
N ALA A 694 -71.38 40.54 41.76
CA ALA A 694 -72.21 39.36 41.96
C ALA A 694 -71.38 38.19 42.46
N ILE A 695 -71.54 37.80 43.73
CA ILE A 695 -70.75 36.75 44.39
C ILE A 695 -71.70 35.69 44.95
N GLY A 696 -71.77 34.53 44.30
CA GLY A 696 -72.64 33.41 44.67
C GLY A 696 -73.22 32.68 43.45
N PHE A 697 -73.73 31.46 43.68
CA PHE A 697 -74.45 30.71 42.63
C PHE A 697 -75.68 31.50 42.18
N ARG A 698 -75.76 31.81 40.87
CA ARG A 698 -76.85 32.63 40.29
C ARG A 698 -77.07 33.99 40.95
N ALA A 699 -76.06 34.57 41.59
CA ALA A 699 -76.11 35.98 42.00
C ALA A 699 -76.28 36.86 40.74
N LEU A 700 -77.24 37.78 40.76
CA LEU A 700 -77.50 38.76 39.70
C LEU A 700 -77.69 38.16 38.29
N GLU A 701 -78.25 36.95 38.19
CA GLU A 701 -78.29 36.10 36.97
C GLU A 701 -78.85 36.79 35.70
N ASN A 702 -79.86 37.67 35.82
CA ASN A 702 -80.63 38.21 34.70
C ASN A 702 -80.50 39.74 34.48
N ASN A 703 -79.38 40.34 34.90
CA ASN A 703 -79.10 41.78 34.89
C ASN A 703 -78.83 42.35 33.49
N SER A 704 -79.85 42.40 32.63
CA SER A 704 -79.74 42.83 31.22
C SER A 704 -78.93 44.10 30.98
N THR A 705 -79.22 45.19 31.71
CA THR A 705 -78.60 46.51 31.48
C THR A 705 -78.25 47.30 32.75
N ALA A 706 -78.69 46.85 33.93
CA ALA A 706 -78.59 47.65 35.15
C ALA A 706 -77.16 47.77 35.68
N SER A 707 -76.86 48.87 36.37
CA SER A 707 -75.51 49.20 36.81
C SER A 707 -75.39 49.48 38.31
N ASN A 708 -74.18 49.33 38.84
CA ASN A 708 -73.78 49.63 40.22
C ASN A 708 -74.47 48.76 41.31
N ASN A 709 -74.91 47.53 40.97
CA ASN A 709 -75.56 46.62 41.92
C ASN A 709 -74.56 45.73 42.65
N VAL A 710 -74.84 45.38 43.92
CA VAL A 710 -74.08 44.42 44.73
C VAL A 710 -75.00 43.28 45.17
N ALA A 711 -74.65 42.05 44.80
CA ALA A 711 -75.38 40.83 45.09
C ALA A 711 -74.43 39.79 45.72
N LEU A 712 -74.47 39.62 47.04
CA LEU A 712 -73.62 38.70 47.80
C LEU A 712 -74.46 37.58 48.42
N GLY A 713 -74.46 36.41 47.77
CA GLY A 713 -75.18 35.23 48.21
C GLY A 713 -75.83 34.47 47.06
N THR A 714 -76.15 33.20 47.31
CA THR A 714 -76.87 32.35 46.36
C THR A 714 -78.20 33.00 45.97
N ARG A 715 -78.36 33.27 44.67
CA ARG A 715 -79.55 33.88 44.05
C ARG A 715 -79.90 35.31 44.53
N ALA A 716 -78.98 36.02 45.18
CA ALA A 716 -79.19 37.45 45.49
C ALA A 716 -79.41 38.25 44.19
N LEU A 717 -80.43 39.12 44.15
CA LEU A 717 -80.85 39.93 42.98
C LEU A 717 -81.00 39.14 41.66
N ARG A 718 -81.26 37.83 41.71
CA ARG A 718 -81.26 36.94 40.53
C ARG A 718 -82.16 37.42 39.38
N SER A 719 -83.30 38.02 39.70
CA SER A 719 -84.32 38.47 38.74
C SER A 719 -84.20 39.97 38.37
N ASN A 720 -83.27 40.72 38.97
CA ASN A 720 -83.09 42.14 38.65
C ASN A 720 -82.52 42.33 37.24
N SER A 721 -83.24 43.04 36.37
CA SER A 721 -82.87 43.28 34.96
C SER A 721 -82.46 44.73 34.66
N ILE A 722 -83.08 45.71 35.35
CA ILE A 722 -82.96 47.15 35.09
C ILE A 722 -82.77 48.03 36.35
N GLY A 723 -82.90 47.49 37.57
CA GLY A 723 -82.77 48.26 38.80
C GLY A 723 -81.30 48.54 39.13
N GLU A 724 -80.93 49.80 39.31
CA GLU A 724 -79.57 50.24 39.63
C GLU A 724 -79.32 50.46 41.13
N ARG A 725 -78.05 50.46 41.55
CA ARG A 725 -77.58 50.84 42.90
C ARG A 725 -78.16 50.00 44.05
N ASN A 726 -78.63 48.78 43.78
CA ASN A 726 -79.16 47.87 44.79
C ASN A 726 -78.05 47.16 45.55
N VAL A 727 -78.28 46.88 46.83
CA VAL A 727 -77.40 46.03 47.65
C VAL A 727 -78.24 44.91 48.27
N ALA A 728 -77.88 43.67 47.96
CA ALA A 728 -78.51 42.46 48.49
C ALA A 728 -77.46 41.51 49.06
N VAL A 729 -77.64 41.11 50.31
CA VAL A 729 -76.74 40.17 51.00
C VAL A 729 -77.59 39.05 51.62
N GLY A 730 -77.30 37.80 51.27
CA GLY A 730 -78.00 36.61 51.76
C GLY A 730 -78.56 35.70 50.66
N PHE A 731 -79.16 34.58 51.07
CA PHE A 731 -79.84 33.64 50.19
C PHE A 731 -81.16 34.22 49.68
N ASN A 732 -81.39 34.19 48.36
CA ASN A 732 -82.56 34.79 47.68
C ASN A 732 -82.81 36.27 48.04
N ALA A 733 -81.79 37.01 48.52
CA ALA A 733 -81.95 38.40 48.93
C ALA A 733 -82.34 39.27 47.72
N LEU A 734 -83.51 39.91 47.78
CA LEU A 734 -84.12 40.63 46.64
C LEU A 734 -84.29 39.77 45.36
N ASP A 735 -84.58 38.47 45.50
CA ASP A 735 -85.08 37.61 44.40
C ASP A 735 -86.61 37.66 44.35
N SER A 736 -87.14 38.74 43.77
CA SER A 736 -88.57 38.97 43.47
C SER A 736 -88.83 38.94 41.97
#